data_AF-A0A517X3Q6-F1
#
_entry.id   AF-A0A517X3Q6-F1
#
_cell.length_a   1.000
_cell.length_b   1.000
_cell.length_c   1.000
_cell.angle_alpha   90.00
_cell.angle_beta   90.00
_cell.angle_gamma   90.00
#
_symmetry.space_group_name_H-M   'P 1'
#
loop_
_entity.id
_entity.type
_entity.pdbx_description
1 polymer ?
#
loop_
_entity_poly.entity_id
_entity_poly.type
_entity_poly.pdbx_seq_one_letter_code
_entity_poly.pdbx_strand_id
1 'polypeptide(L)'
;MNEQKSRFQHKPDFTEIVWFFIYYFTVFLVAYNNRQAFTKRTSNQKSRERSKSCLGFLRVNDPSTSFSESADSMKKVPVNMISNPSSKIYSRTAFAFLSVLGILFLSVESASPAPPKQVRKDKSKTAKQKLLVDQITLSGIVTDENKKPVQGVKVFIEWLHPEKQEIQTKTDAQGRFTLYALSTKVRGQTIQVTADSGRQLAQFKLPWQNIENNDSLTKLRLQLHPARRVELLVVDRTGKPIANAKTGIMGSYKVWGTGTTDNKGHIQFLVPQDVDIQYVCAVSDGHGVDYKAYVLPRGQSGDQITKPPELPDHPIRLTLDGTQPLEVHIKGTNDKPLAGIKVYPWLLKKPDQPQDLNLSFFIKLVQETTDKSGKAVFQWIPHWQKTPITIWPRDKEHVHQRGNYDPKTAEGSLTLKLEKLVPLGGRVTLPDGSPAKEIAITVSGKGHQIDSFRATVKTDKEGRYTIKAAPNMVYLVVVKDKMWASTPHTGFALWPGKPIRNLDFKLRPATRLFGRVTVGSQQEAVEGQTIYVYQYGQDAHNQKDLKLPNPNKRTIWVQPTIVHYSTSDKNGEFELFVGDGKFDIRGPTQSPVKKFEITAESEKEFNFHAARPEKGLLAGSVVTGNPPQPVPNAEVSGIYRYNLAGRDMKSATDESGRFKVERELHRTVIYARSKDKKLAGVVEIGPDEKMVTIPIRPLGTALAQLIDAKTKEPLQDREISYGVKVHIGDDKAPWRTSFGGTTTTDDEGRLEIRNLVLGQDYDINLVNRPKDQPNRVSWRTIGKVKPEESQPIDLGTLEVSPPKPPYKPPTTEERIAAAFKVKGTPLDRFTRSKRDAKITMQRLLILFGDPKGKAIQELMTMRYEDQEVRKALESFIVMAINTTSGNRDTSKVLAKAINENLNGVRGDFFIVVSNEQGKRMADADILALSADGKINKEKLISFLNEHTIQPLDAQELLATAIQKAKKENKRIIIQETATWCGPCRLLSRFLEKERNQWERDYIWIKMDHRWTGAREIMLKMRDGADGGIPWWAILDNSSKVLVTSNDKDGTNIGFPSDQNGRTHFRTMLEKTAIRLTPTDITTLVDALNKNQQ
;
A
#
# COMPACT_ATOMS: atom_id res chain seq x y z
N MET A 1 56.55 25.16 46.86
CA MET A 1 57.04 24.40 48.03
C MET A 1 56.31 23.06 48.04
N ASN A 2 57.08 21.97 48.15
CA ASN A 2 56.80 20.58 48.57
C ASN A 2 55.36 20.02 48.34
N GLU A 3 55.14 18.93 47.60
CA GLU A 3 55.51 17.53 47.91
C GLU A 3 54.91 17.01 49.25
N GLN A 4 54.37 15.78 49.39
CA GLN A 4 54.54 14.56 48.58
C GLN A 4 53.46 13.48 48.89
N LYS A 5 53.00 12.64 47.92
CA LYS A 5 52.99 11.14 47.96
C LYS A 5 52.03 10.39 46.98
N SER A 6 52.50 9.19 46.58
CA SER A 6 51.82 7.97 46.06
C SER A 6 50.81 8.03 44.88
N ARG A 7 51.39 7.74 43.71
CA ARG A 7 50.85 7.28 42.41
C ARG A 7 49.94 6.01 42.41
N PHE A 8 49.05 5.94 41.40
CA PHE A 8 48.69 4.76 40.53
C PHE A 8 48.14 3.45 41.19
N GLN A 9 47.51 2.48 40.49
CA GLN A 9 47.13 2.27 39.08
C GLN A 9 45.96 1.26 38.95
N HIS A 10 45.07 1.40 37.97
CA HIS A 10 44.46 0.26 37.24
C HIS A 10 43.88 0.70 35.87
N LYS A 11 43.77 -0.24 34.92
CA LYS A 11 43.15 -0.06 33.59
C LYS A 11 41.92 -0.96 33.49
N PRO A 12 40.87 -0.59 32.71
CA PRO A 12 39.82 -1.54 32.33
C PRO A 12 40.37 -2.57 31.34
N ASP A 13 39.80 -3.77 31.35
CA ASP A 13 40.25 -4.90 30.53
C ASP A 13 39.61 -4.91 29.12
N PHE A 14 40.32 -5.46 28.14
CA PHE A 14 39.91 -5.52 26.75
C PHE A 14 38.61 -6.33 26.55
N THR A 15 38.34 -7.25 27.47
CA THR A 15 37.15 -8.11 27.49
C THR A 15 35.84 -7.32 27.61
N GLU A 16 35.80 -6.22 28.36
CA GLU A 16 34.57 -5.42 28.54
C GLU A 16 34.12 -4.72 27.26
N ILE A 17 35.08 -4.21 26.47
CA ILE A 17 34.81 -3.49 25.21
C ILE A 17 34.16 -4.44 24.18
N VAL A 18 34.61 -5.70 24.14
CA VAL A 18 34.03 -6.74 23.26
C VAL A 18 32.59 -7.08 23.67
N TRP A 19 32.32 -7.24 24.97
CA TRP A 19 30.96 -7.44 25.47
C TRP A 19 30.02 -6.26 25.17
N PHE A 20 30.51 -5.02 25.28
CA PHE A 20 29.73 -3.82 24.98
C PHE A 20 29.25 -3.78 23.52
N PHE A 21 30.12 -4.16 22.57
CA PHE A 21 29.76 -4.27 21.15
C PHE A 21 28.80 -5.44 20.87
N ILE A 22 29.02 -6.62 21.45
CA ILE A 22 28.13 -7.79 21.29
C ILE A 22 26.72 -7.50 21.81
N TYR A 23 26.61 -6.81 22.95
CA TYR A 23 25.34 -6.38 23.55
C TYR A 23 24.56 -5.46 22.60
N TYR A 24 25.17 -4.38 22.12
CA TYR A 24 24.52 -3.45 21.20
C TYR A 24 24.13 -4.08 19.85
N PHE A 25 24.98 -4.93 19.29
CA PHE A 25 24.68 -5.62 18.02
C PHE A 25 23.49 -6.58 18.16
N THR A 26 23.39 -7.26 19.30
CA THR A 26 22.28 -8.18 19.61
C THR A 26 20.97 -7.42 19.84
N VAL A 27 21.00 -6.30 20.59
CA VAL A 27 19.84 -5.41 20.75
C VAL A 27 19.35 -4.87 19.40
N PHE A 28 20.25 -4.52 18.49
CA PHE A 28 19.90 -4.04 17.14
C PHE A 28 19.22 -5.13 16.28
N LEU A 29 19.72 -6.36 16.32
CA LEU A 29 19.11 -7.53 15.66
C LEU A 29 17.72 -7.88 16.22
N VAL A 30 17.55 -7.82 17.54
CA VAL A 30 16.24 -8.03 18.20
C VAL A 30 15.24 -6.94 17.82
N ALA A 31 15.66 -5.68 17.74
CA ALA A 31 14.82 -4.58 17.28
C ALA A 31 14.41 -4.75 15.80
N TYR A 32 15.34 -5.15 14.93
CA TYR A 32 15.09 -5.38 13.50
C TYR A 32 14.10 -6.52 13.25
N ASN A 33 14.27 -7.66 13.93
CA ASN A 33 13.39 -8.83 13.78
C ASN A 33 11.97 -8.58 14.32
N ASN A 34 11.83 -7.85 15.44
CA ASN A 34 10.51 -7.44 15.93
C ASN A 34 9.78 -6.51 14.94
N ARG A 35 10.51 -5.67 14.21
CA ARG A 35 9.94 -4.77 13.19
C ARG A 35 9.35 -5.53 12.01
N GLN A 36 10.08 -6.54 11.49
CA GLN A 36 9.60 -7.46 10.45
C GLN A 36 8.31 -8.18 10.87
N ALA A 37 8.28 -8.71 12.11
CA ALA A 37 7.13 -9.43 12.66
C ALA A 37 5.87 -8.55 12.80
N PHE A 38 6.03 -7.25 13.08
CA PHE A 38 4.89 -6.33 13.20
C PHE A 38 4.25 -6.03 11.83
N THR A 39 5.04 -5.85 10.77
CA THR A 39 4.54 -5.61 9.41
C THR A 39 3.79 -6.80 8.80
N LYS A 40 4.10 -8.05 9.17
CA LYS A 40 3.26 -9.22 8.80
C LYS A 40 1.95 -9.31 9.60
N ARG A 41 1.84 -8.64 10.75
CA ARG A 41 0.67 -8.74 11.64
C ARG A 41 -0.53 -7.91 11.14
N THR A 42 -0.28 -6.84 10.39
CA THR A 42 -1.31 -5.91 9.90
C THR A 42 -2.03 -6.35 8.62
N SER A 43 -1.49 -7.32 7.85
CA SER A 43 -2.20 -7.87 6.68
C SER A 43 -3.34 -8.82 7.08
N ASN A 44 -3.16 -9.59 8.15
CA ASN A 44 -4.02 -10.75 8.46
C ASN A 44 -5.21 -10.44 9.39
N GLN A 45 -5.51 -9.16 9.63
CA GLN A 45 -6.64 -8.75 10.48
C GLN A 45 -8.02 -8.81 9.76
N LYS A 46 -8.11 -9.45 8.60
CA LYS A 46 -9.35 -9.56 7.78
C LYS A 46 -10.03 -10.94 7.77
N SER A 47 -9.49 -11.96 8.46
CA SER A 47 -9.98 -13.34 8.33
C SER A 47 -10.03 -14.13 9.66
N ARG A 48 -10.93 -13.77 10.59
CA ARG A 48 -11.35 -14.63 11.73
C ARG A 48 -12.62 -14.13 12.44
N GLU A 49 -13.77 -14.77 12.16
CA GLU A 49 -15.04 -14.75 12.93
C GLU A 49 -16.06 -15.58 12.13
N ARG A 50 -17.09 -16.26 12.65
CA ARG A 50 -17.41 -16.96 13.91
C ARG A 50 -17.90 -18.38 13.47
N SER A 51 -18.23 -19.39 14.28
CA SER A 51 -18.94 -19.42 15.57
C SER A 51 -18.94 -20.85 16.16
N LYS A 52 -19.52 -21.04 17.36
CA LYS A 52 -19.99 -22.35 17.86
C LYS A 52 -21.40 -22.22 18.47
N SER A 53 -22.05 -23.38 18.67
CA SER A 53 -23.34 -23.65 19.36
C SER A 53 -24.61 -22.94 18.83
N CYS A 54 -25.81 -23.54 18.89
CA CYS A 54 -26.23 -24.94 19.06
C CYS A 54 -27.69 -25.08 18.59
N LEU A 55 -28.14 -26.29 18.26
CA LEU A 55 -29.55 -26.65 18.07
C LEU A 55 -29.94 -27.82 19.00
N GLY A 56 -31.24 -28.08 19.13
CA GLY A 56 -31.80 -29.23 19.85
C GLY A 56 -33.19 -29.62 19.33
N PHE A 57 -33.70 -30.76 19.83
CA PHE A 57 -35.01 -31.38 19.57
C PHE A 57 -35.22 -32.19 18.26
N LEU A 58 -34.76 -33.44 18.31
CA LEU A 58 -35.60 -34.66 18.29
C LEU A 58 -36.81 -34.78 17.31
N ARG A 59 -36.64 -35.59 16.25
CA ARG A 59 -37.26 -36.93 16.01
C ARG A 59 -36.92 -37.38 14.56
N VAL A 60 -36.28 -38.53 14.32
CA VAL A 60 -36.79 -39.92 14.37
C VAL A 60 -37.77 -40.23 13.21
N ASN A 61 -37.24 -40.72 12.08
CA ASN A 61 -37.47 -42.10 11.64
C ASN A 61 -36.47 -42.54 10.56
N ASP A 62 -36.15 -43.84 10.60
CA ASP A 62 -35.46 -44.66 9.59
C ASP A 62 -36.59 -45.34 8.73
N PRO A 63 -36.36 -46.21 7.70
CA PRO A 63 -35.09 -46.85 7.35
C PRO A 63 -34.75 -47.07 5.85
N SER A 64 -33.59 -47.71 5.67
CA SER A 64 -33.32 -48.82 4.73
C SER A 64 -32.82 -48.55 3.29
N THR A 65 -31.66 -49.17 3.01
CA THR A 65 -31.30 -49.94 1.79
C THR A 65 -31.16 -49.23 0.42
N SER A 66 -30.26 -49.64 -0.50
CA SER A 66 -29.23 -50.71 -0.50
C SER A 66 -28.34 -50.63 -1.75
N PHE A 67 -27.02 -50.92 -1.62
CA PHE A 67 -26.12 -51.51 -2.66
C PHE A 67 -25.96 -50.70 -4.01
N SER A 68 -24.98 -50.90 -4.90
CA SER A 68 -23.76 -51.74 -4.95
C SER A 68 -22.66 -51.09 -5.82
N GLU A 69 -21.41 -51.57 -5.64
CA GLU A 69 -20.37 -51.98 -6.64
C GLU A 69 -20.61 -51.79 -8.17
N SER A 70 -19.58 -51.79 -9.05
CA SER A 70 -18.10 -51.58 -8.96
C SER A 70 -17.43 -51.65 -10.37
N ALA A 71 -16.10 -51.38 -10.44
CA ALA A 71 -15.16 -51.75 -11.53
C ALA A 71 -15.40 -51.14 -12.93
N ASP A 72 -14.47 -51.12 -13.90
CA ASP A 72 -13.04 -51.53 -13.97
C ASP A 72 -12.26 -50.43 -14.81
N SER A 73 -11.02 -50.48 -15.33
CA SER A 73 -10.00 -51.53 -15.57
C SER A 73 -8.57 -50.95 -15.69
N MET A 74 -7.62 -51.73 -16.22
CA MET A 74 -6.20 -51.37 -16.39
C MET A 74 -5.68 -51.65 -17.82
N LYS A 75 -4.55 -51.02 -18.22
CA LYS A 75 -3.29 -51.74 -18.57
C LYS A 75 -2.07 -50.84 -18.92
N LYS A 76 -0.94 -51.14 -18.26
CA LYS A 76 0.51 -51.21 -18.63
C LYS A 76 1.13 -50.20 -19.66
N VAL A 77 2.31 -49.55 -19.48
CA VAL A 77 3.65 -49.86 -18.86
C VAL A 77 4.56 -50.73 -19.77
N PRO A 78 5.92 -50.58 -19.83
CA PRO A 78 6.90 -49.69 -19.14
C PRO A 78 7.56 -48.65 -20.11
N VAL A 79 8.76 -48.04 -20.01
CA VAL A 79 9.99 -48.06 -19.15
C VAL A 79 10.51 -46.58 -18.95
N ASN A 80 11.75 -46.12 -18.64
CA ASN A 80 13.14 -46.64 -18.49
C ASN A 80 13.97 -45.79 -17.45
N MET A 81 15.32 -45.85 -17.48
CA MET A 81 16.29 -45.20 -16.55
C MET A 81 17.28 -44.22 -17.26
N ILE A 82 18.09 -43.38 -16.58
CA ILE A 82 19.40 -43.69 -15.94
C ILE A 82 19.73 -42.70 -14.77
N SER A 83 20.78 -42.99 -13.98
CA SER A 83 20.98 -42.71 -12.55
C SER A 83 21.92 -41.54 -12.12
N ASN A 84 21.86 -41.21 -10.81
CA ASN A 84 22.85 -40.47 -9.97
C ASN A 84 24.02 -41.44 -9.55
N PRO A 85 25.04 -41.19 -8.63
CA PRO A 85 25.09 -40.26 -7.46
C PRO A 85 26.47 -39.66 -6.98
N SER A 86 26.43 -38.78 -5.94
CA SER A 86 27.44 -38.64 -4.82
C SER A 86 28.86 -38.03 -5.10
N SER A 87 29.75 -37.66 -4.15
CA SER A 87 29.71 -37.08 -2.76
C SER A 87 31.13 -36.72 -2.22
N LYS A 88 31.26 -36.22 -0.96
CA LYS A 88 32.48 -35.83 -0.15
C LYS A 88 33.01 -34.40 -0.39
N ILE A 89 33.52 -33.57 0.56
CA ILE A 89 34.01 -33.60 1.98
C ILE A 89 35.55 -33.51 2.14
N TYR A 90 36.04 -32.35 2.65
CA TYR A 90 37.16 -32.04 3.60
C TYR A 90 37.39 -30.49 3.51
N SER A 91 37.48 -29.65 4.57
CA SER A 91 38.47 -29.47 5.67
C SER A 91 39.91 -29.20 5.16
N ARG A 92 40.70 -28.20 5.63
CA ARG A 92 40.79 -27.55 6.97
C ARG A 92 41.71 -26.28 6.94
N THR A 93 41.49 -25.28 7.82
CA THR A 93 42.47 -24.32 8.47
C THR A 93 43.53 -23.50 7.68
N ALA A 94 44.22 -22.45 8.18
CA ALA A 94 43.91 -21.30 9.07
C ALA A 94 45.18 -20.39 9.26
N PHE A 95 45.02 -19.12 9.71
CA PHE A 95 46.07 -18.12 10.12
C PHE A 95 47.11 -17.66 9.05
N ALA A 96 47.88 -16.55 9.19
CA ALA A 96 47.60 -15.20 9.74
C ALA A 96 48.75 -14.16 9.46
N PHE A 97 48.39 -12.86 9.44
CA PHE A 97 49.14 -11.65 9.88
C PHE A 97 50.62 -11.33 9.47
N LEU A 98 50.76 -10.32 8.58
CA LEU A 98 51.33 -8.96 8.85
C LEU A 98 52.87 -8.70 8.93
N SER A 99 53.27 -7.44 8.64
CA SER A 99 54.62 -6.79 8.68
C SER A 99 55.42 -6.83 7.36
N VAL A 100 56.05 -5.80 6.74
CA VAL A 100 56.32 -4.34 6.92
C VAL A 100 57.78 -3.91 7.27
N LEU A 101 58.35 -3.04 6.41
CA LEU A 101 59.51 -2.09 6.55
C LEU A 101 60.99 -2.52 6.31
N GLY A 102 61.78 -1.57 5.75
CA GLY A 102 63.24 -1.60 5.43
C GLY A 102 63.57 -1.94 3.95
N ILE A 103 64.07 -1.10 3.02
CA ILE A 103 64.92 0.14 2.99
C ILE A 103 66.40 -0.18 3.36
N LEU A 104 67.42 -0.07 2.49
CA LEU A 104 68.07 1.15 1.95
C LEU A 104 68.98 0.90 0.71
N PHE A 105 68.99 1.87 -0.25
CA PHE A 105 70.13 2.50 -0.99
C PHE A 105 71.08 1.60 -1.85
N LEU A 106 71.65 1.99 -3.01
CA LEU A 106 71.65 3.19 -3.89
C LEU A 106 71.85 2.66 -5.37
N SER A 107 72.15 3.38 -6.47
CA SER A 107 72.61 4.75 -6.82
C SER A 107 72.09 5.15 -8.23
N VAL A 108 71.93 6.43 -8.58
CA VAL A 108 72.84 7.29 -9.40
C VAL A 108 73.37 6.62 -10.68
N GLU A 109 72.99 7.04 -11.89
CA GLU A 109 72.01 8.05 -12.35
C GLU A 109 71.57 7.72 -13.80
N SER A 110 70.65 8.39 -14.51
CA SER A 110 69.90 9.66 -14.35
C SER A 110 68.44 9.48 -14.83
N ALA A 111 67.52 10.46 -14.89
CA ALA A 111 67.56 11.91 -14.65
C ALA A 111 66.23 12.40 -14.00
N SER A 112 66.06 13.71 -13.83
CA SER A 112 65.08 14.28 -12.89
C SER A 112 63.72 14.72 -13.46
N PRO A 113 62.61 14.24 -12.86
CA PRO A 113 61.40 15.01 -12.58
C PRO A 113 61.33 15.36 -11.07
N ALA A 114 61.10 16.63 -10.71
CA ALA A 114 61.23 17.10 -9.32
C ALA A 114 59.95 17.71 -8.71
N PRO A 115 59.25 17.00 -7.79
CA PRO A 115 58.31 17.55 -6.82
C PRO A 115 59.02 17.75 -5.44
N PRO A 116 58.32 17.99 -4.31
CA PRO A 116 57.08 18.73 -4.07
C PRO A 116 57.31 19.93 -3.12
N LYS A 117 56.53 21.03 -3.22
CA LYS A 117 56.50 22.06 -2.15
C LYS A 117 55.11 22.61 -1.83
N GLN A 118 54.75 22.44 -0.56
CA GLN A 118 53.96 23.31 0.33
C GLN A 118 52.60 23.85 -0.16
N VAL A 119 51.57 23.54 0.63
CA VAL A 119 50.32 24.31 0.70
C VAL A 119 50.62 25.73 1.21
N ARG A 120 50.92 26.66 0.30
CA ARG A 120 50.87 28.10 0.60
C ARG A 120 49.44 28.60 0.47
N LYS A 121 48.97 29.31 1.50
CA LYS A 121 47.67 29.99 1.52
C LYS A 121 47.73 31.23 0.62
N ASP A 122 47.27 31.15 -0.63
CA ASP A 122 47.03 32.37 -1.41
C ASP A 122 45.58 32.84 -1.26
N LYS A 123 45.34 33.63 -0.20
CA LYS A 123 44.06 34.29 0.05
C LYS A 123 44.01 35.67 -0.61
N SER A 124 43.87 35.74 -1.94
CA SER A 124 43.17 36.87 -2.58
C SER A 124 42.74 36.55 -4.02
N LYS A 125 41.79 37.33 -4.57
CA LYS A 125 41.43 37.37 -6.00
C LYS A 125 41.12 35.99 -6.64
N THR A 126 40.07 35.30 -6.20
CA THR A 126 38.83 35.34 -7.04
C THR A 126 37.53 35.21 -6.23
N ALA A 127 37.50 35.76 -5.02
CA ALA A 127 36.28 35.87 -4.20
C ALA A 127 35.25 36.91 -4.72
N LYS A 128 34.90 36.88 -6.01
CA LYS A 128 33.80 37.63 -6.65
C LYS A 128 33.27 36.86 -7.86
N GLN A 129 31.94 36.75 -7.95
CA GLN A 129 31.15 36.28 -9.10
C GLN A 129 31.46 34.87 -9.68
N LYS A 130 30.98 33.83 -8.98
CA LYS A 130 30.11 32.83 -9.66
C LYS A 130 29.07 32.20 -8.70
N LEU A 131 28.20 33.04 -8.12
CA LEU A 131 26.89 32.52 -7.70
C LEU A 131 26.17 32.05 -8.97
N LEU A 132 25.90 30.75 -9.06
CA LEU A 132 25.03 30.21 -10.10
C LEU A 132 23.59 30.68 -9.83
N VAL A 133 23.18 31.70 -10.56
CA VAL A 133 21.77 31.87 -10.89
C VAL A 133 21.44 30.76 -11.90
N ASP A 134 20.33 30.05 -11.74
CA ASP A 134 19.83 29.06 -12.72
C ASP A 134 19.30 29.72 -14.01
N GLN A 135 19.96 30.80 -14.47
CA GLN A 135 19.57 31.59 -15.63
C GLN A 135 20.26 31.04 -16.88
N ILE A 136 19.46 30.53 -17.81
CA ILE A 136 19.92 30.06 -19.11
C ILE A 136 19.71 31.14 -20.17
N THR A 137 20.60 31.13 -21.16
CA THR A 137 20.49 31.91 -22.39
C THR A 137 19.80 31.06 -23.45
N LEU A 138 18.70 31.55 -24.00
CA LEU A 138 18.01 30.96 -25.14
C LEU A 138 18.21 31.90 -26.33
N SER A 139 18.97 31.48 -27.34
CA SER A 139 19.33 32.34 -28.47
C SER A 139 19.30 31.60 -29.79
N GLY A 140 19.16 32.36 -30.88
CA GLY A 140 19.02 31.79 -32.21
C GLY A 140 18.73 32.84 -33.28
N ILE A 141 18.30 32.36 -34.45
CA ILE A 141 17.93 33.17 -35.62
C ILE A 141 16.49 32.84 -36.02
N VAL A 142 15.69 33.85 -36.32
CA VAL A 142 14.40 33.73 -37.01
C VAL A 142 14.59 33.96 -38.51
N THR A 143 14.00 33.09 -39.33
CA THR A 143 14.00 33.24 -40.80
C THR A 143 12.62 33.10 -41.42
N ASP A 144 12.45 33.63 -42.63
CA ASP A 144 11.30 33.35 -43.50
C ASP A 144 11.39 31.94 -44.13
N GLU A 145 10.42 31.59 -44.97
CA GLU A 145 10.40 30.32 -45.73
C GLU A 145 11.59 30.19 -46.69
N ASN A 146 12.13 31.31 -47.18
CA ASN A 146 13.33 31.38 -48.03
C ASN A 146 14.65 31.35 -47.23
N LYS A 147 14.61 31.14 -45.90
CA LYS A 147 15.75 31.13 -44.97
C LYS A 147 16.46 32.49 -44.83
N LYS A 148 15.83 33.60 -45.26
CA LYS A 148 16.31 34.97 -45.05
C LYS A 148 16.00 35.42 -43.61
N PRO A 149 16.88 36.18 -42.94
CA PRO A 149 16.64 36.67 -41.59
C PRO A 149 15.48 37.67 -41.54
N VAL A 150 14.68 37.64 -40.46
CA VAL A 150 13.51 38.53 -40.29
C VAL A 150 13.71 39.45 -39.08
N GLN A 151 13.73 40.77 -39.33
CA GLN A 151 13.99 41.81 -38.33
C GLN A 151 12.74 42.24 -37.55
N GLY A 152 12.93 42.63 -36.29
CA GLY A 152 11.92 43.32 -35.46
C GLY A 152 10.75 42.47 -34.95
N VAL A 153 10.68 41.18 -35.32
CA VAL A 153 9.58 40.28 -34.95
C VAL A 153 9.68 39.85 -33.49
N LYS A 154 8.53 39.64 -32.85
CA LYS A 154 8.45 39.31 -31.42
C LYS A 154 8.76 37.83 -31.20
N VAL A 155 9.77 37.55 -30.38
CA VAL A 155 10.13 36.21 -29.90
C VAL A 155 9.86 36.14 -28.40
N PHE A 156 9.09 35.15 -27.92
CA PHE A 156 8.58 35.15 -26.56
C PHE A 156 8.29 33.77 -25.96
N ILE A 157 8.17 33.72 -24.63
CA ILE A 157 7.63 32.57 -23.88
C ILE A 157 6.45 33.09 -23.04
N GLU A 158 5.31 32.40 -23.14
CA GLU A 158 4.12 32.65 -22.32
C GLU A 158 3.85 31.44 -21.41
N TRP A 159 3.45 31.70 -20.15
CA TRP A 159 3.09 30.66 -19.19
C TRP A 159 1.58 30.41 -19.16
N LEU A 160 1.21 29.13 -18.99
CA LEU A 160 -0.16 28.67 -18.65
C LEU A 160 -0.80 29.37 -17.42
N HIS A 161 -0.02 30.10 -16.64
CA HIS A 161 -0.49 30.96 -15.56
C HIS A 161 0.07 32.38 -15.76
N PRO A 162 -0.61 33.24 -16.55
CA PRO A 162 -0.13 34.56 -16.98
C PRO A 162 -0.26 35.65 -15.90
N GLU A 163 -0.49 35.25 -14.65
CA GLU A 163 -0.13 36.03 -13.45
C GLU A 163 1.39 35.96 -13.15
N LYS A 164 2.18 35.69 -14.19
CA LYS A 164 3.65 35.72 -14.29
C LYS A 164 3.99 36.53 -15.54
N GLN A 165 4.99 37.39 -15.46
CA GLN A 165 5.41 38.25 -16.57
C GLN A 165 5.85 37.43 -17.79
N GLU A 166 5.52 37.93 -18.98
CA GLU A 166 6.03 37.42 -20.26
C GLU A 166 7.54 37.69 -20.37
N ILE A 167 8.33 36.73 -20.85
CA ILE A 167 9.73 36.97 -21.25
C ILE A 167 9.74 37.03 -22.78
N GLN A 168 10.01 38.22 -23.30
CA GLN A 168 9.95 38.55 -24.72
C GLN A 168 11.18 39.35 -25.15
N THR A 169 11.50 39.29 -26.44
CA THR A 169 12.49 40.12 -27.13
C THR A 169 12.05 40.39 -28.56
N LYS A 170 12.82 41.19 -29.30
CA LYS A 170 12.68 41.37 -30.75
C LYS A 170 13.95 40.91 -31.46
N THR A 171 13.81 40.48 -32.71
CA THR A 171 14.97 40.16 -33.55
C THR A 171 15.71 41.41 -34.05
N ASP A 172 17.03 41.30 -34.19
CA ASP A 172 17.85 42.33 -34.83
C ASP A 172 17.80 42.27 -36.38
N ALA A 173 18.57 43.12 -37.05
CA ALA A 173 18.66 43.18 -38.52
C ALA A 173 19.26 41.90 -39.17
N GLN A 174 19.82 40.99 -38.39
CA GLN A 174 20.29 39.67 -38.82
C GLN A 174 19.36 38.55 -38.34
N GLY A 175 18.14 38.88 -37.90
CA GLY A 175 17.15 37.93 -37.41
C GLY A 175 17.50 37.30 -36.07
N ARG A 176 18.57 37.75 -35.39
CA ARG A 176 19.06 37.13 -34.15
C ARG A 176 18.19 37.54 -32.97
N PHE A 177 17.93 36.60 -32.07
CA PHE A 177 17.25 36.85 -30.80
C PHE A 177 18.04 36.26 -29.62
N THR A 178 17.86 36.87 -28.45
CA THR A 178 18.33 36.34 -27.16
C THR A 178 17.27 36.59 -26.09
N LEU A 179 16.90 35.54 -25.35
CA LEU A 179 16.07 35.56 -24.15
C LEU A 179 16.90 35.04 -22.98
N TYR A 180 16.76 35.67 -21.80
CA TYR A 180 17.37 35.17 -20.57
C TYR A 180 16.28 34.74 -19.60
N ALA A 181 16.30 33.50 -19.14
CA ALA A 181 15.24 32.95 -18.29
C ALA A 181 15.78 31.98 -17.24
N LEU A 182 15.12 31.91 -16.09
CA LEU A 182 15.40 30.88 -15.09
C LEU A 182 14.96 29.51 -15.63
N SER A 183 15.85 28.52 -15.69
CA SER A 183 15.58 27.18 -16.24
C SER A 183 14.34 26.54 -15.62
N THR A 184 14.22 26.63 -14.30
CA THR A 184 13.08 26.17 -13.48
C THR A 184 11.73 26.82 -13.84
N LYS A 185 11.72 27.88 -14.67
CA LYS A 185 10.52 28.52 -15.22
C LYS A 185 10.24 28.11 -16.66
N VAL A 186 11.25 27.73 -17.44
CA VAL A 186 11.12 27.51 -18.90
C VAL A 186 11.23 26.04 -19.35
N ARG A 187 11.63 25.11 -18.48
CA ARG A 187 11.51 23.66 -18.72
C ARG A 187 10.10 23.31 -19.22
N GLY A 188 10.03 22.61 -20.36
CA GLY A 188 8.77 22.19 -20.98
C GLY A 188 7.87 23.29 -21.55
N GLN A 189 8.29 24.56 -21.54
CA GLN A 189 7.54 25.67 -22.16
C GLN A 189 7.83 25.77 -23.67
N THR A 190 7.10 26.63 -24.37
CA THR A 190 7.27 26.84 -25.82
C THR A 190 7.77 28.26 -26.08
N ILE A 191 8.90 28.39 -26.79
CA ILE A 191 9.29 29.64 -27.46
C ILE A 191 8.36 29.81 -28.66
N GLN A 192 7.87 31.03 -28.86
CA GLN A 192 6.99 31.43 -29.95
C GLN A 192 7.61 32.59 -30.71
N VAL A 193 7.37 32.66 -32.02
CA VAL A 193 7.61 33.85 -32.84
C VAL A 193 6.31 34.24 -33.52
N THR A 194 6.05 35.55 -33.61
CA THR A 194 4.89 36.09 -34.33
C THR A 194 5.29 37.27 -35.24
N ALA A 195 4.80 37.21 -36.47
CA ALA A 195 4.99 38.20 -37.52
C ALA A 195 3.67 38.42 -38.31
N ASP A 196 3.60 39.51 -39.08
CA ASP A 196 2.38 40.02 -39.76
C ASP A 196 1.09 39.82 -38.92
N SER A 197 1.06 40.44 -37.73
CA SER A 197 -0.08 40.40 -36.80
C SER A 197 -0.57 38.98 -36.41
N GLY A 198 0.29 37.98 -36.50
CA GLY A 198 -0.02 36.57 -36.19
C GLY A 198 -0.35 35.70 -37.40
N ARG A 199 -0.30 36.24 -38.62
CA ARG A 199 -0.44 35.47 -39.87
C ARG A 199 0.79 34.63 -40.19
N GLN A 200 1.95 34.97 -39.64
CA GLN A 200 3.17 34.15 -39.71
C GLN A 200 3.61 33.77 -38.29
N LEU A 201 3.84 32.47 -38.07
CA LEU A 201 4.15 31.90 -36.77
C LEU A 201 5.30 30.90 -36.86
N ALA A 202 6.05 30.78 -35.75
CA ALA A 202 7.02 29.72 -35.52
C ALA A 202 6.98 29.31 -34.04
N GLN A 203 7.36 28.08 -33.70
CA GLN A 203 7.44 27.62 -32.32
C GLN A 203 8.63 26.70 -32.08
N PHE A 204 9.07 26.60 -30.82
CA PHE A 204 10.03 25.58 -30.38
C PHE A 204 9.75 25.16 -28.94
N LYS A 205 9.53 23.86 -28.73
CA LYS A 205 9.24 23.28 -27.43
C LYS A 205 10.52 22.97 -26.68
N LEU A 206 10.73 23.64 -25.55
CA LEU A 206 11.90 23.43 -24.68
C LEU A 206 11.81 22.08 -23.95
N PRO A 207 12.95 21.41 -23.72
CA PRO A 207 12.97 20.13 -23.02
C PRO A 207 12.57 20.28 -21.55
N TRP A 208 12.06 19.19 -20.96
CA TRP A 208 11.71 19.12 -19.53
C TRP A 208 12.93 18.83 -18.62
N GLN A 209 13.98 18.24 -19.18
CA GLN A 209 15.20 17.78 -18.50
C GLN A 209 16.43 18.35 -19.22
N ASN A 210 17.56 18.39 -18.52
CA ASN A 210 18.90 18.74 -19.04
C ASN A 210 18.99 20.09 -19.80
N ILE A 211 18.06 21.01 -19.56
CA ILE A 211 17.96 22.30 -20.27
C ILE A 211 19.15 23.22 -19.98
N GLU A 212 19.78 23.07 -18.80
CA GLU A 212 20.96 23.83 -18.38
C GLU A 212 22.25 23.44 -19.12
N ASN A 213 22.33 22.21 -19.63
CA ASN A 213 23.52 21.63 -20.25
C ASN A 213 23.34 21.40 -21.77
N ASN A 214 22.39 22.12 -22.40
CA ASN A 214 22.01 21.89 -23.80
C ASN A 214 22.41 23.07 -24.70
N ASP A 215 23.63 23.02 -25.22
CA ASP A 215 24.21 24.04 -26.10
C ASP A 215 23.36 24.37 -27.34
N SER A 216 22.53 23.44 -27.84
CA SER A 216 21.67 23.67 -29.00
C SER A 216 20.68 24.81 -28.77
N LEU A 217 20.31 25.08 -27.51
CA LEU A 217 19.40 26.15 -27.11
C LEU A 217 20.02 27.56 -27.27
N THR A 218 21.33 27.65 -27.52
CA THR A 218 22.01 28.90 -27.89
C THR A 218 22.10 29.13 -29.40
N LYS A 219 21.74 28.11 -30.20
CA LYS A 219 21.90 28.04 -31.67
C LYS A 219 20.58 27.71 -32.37
N LEU A 220 19.46 28.12 -31.79
CA LEU A 220 18.12 27.81 -32.30
C LEU A 220 17.90 28.42 -33.70
N ARG A 221 17.09 27.74 -34.52
CA ARG A 221 16.61 28.24 -35.81
C ARG A 221 15.09 28.12 -35.82
N LEU A 222 14.41 29.26 -35.96
CA LEU A 222 12.95 29.34 -35.91
C LEU A 222 12.45 29.84 -37.28
N GLN A 223 11.85 28.97 -38.06
CA GLN A 223 11.34 29.32 -39.39
C GLN A 223 9.87 29.75 -39.31
N LEU A 224 9.57 30.96 -39.77
CA LEU A 224 8.22 31.50 -39.85
C LEU A 224 7.48 30.88 -41.04
N HIS A 225 6.31 30.29 -40.77
CA HIS A 225 5.39 29.75 -41.77
C HIS A 225 4.02 30.45 -41.68
N PRO A 226 3.24 30.48 -42.78
CA PRO A 226 1.85 30.93 -42.77
C PRO A 226 1.02 30.15 -41.74
N ALA A 227 0.33 30.86 -40.85
CA ALA A 227 -0.44 30.26 -39.78
C ALA A 227 -1.60 29.41 -40.31
N ARG A 228 -1.77 28.20 -39.76
CA ARG A 228 -2.92 27.34 -40.02
C ARG A 228 -4.18 28.02 -39.48
N ARG A 229 -5.16 28.20 -40.35
CA ARG A 229 -6.52 28.65 -40.01
C ARG A 229 -7.30 27.48 -39.41
N VAL A 230 -7.94 27.69 -38.27
CA VAL A 230 -8.89 26.74 -37.66
C VAL A 230 -10.16 27.50 -37.30
N GLU A 231 -11.30 27.07 -37.82
CA GLU A 231 -12.60 27.70 -37.55
C GLU A 231 -13.49 26.82 -36.68
N LEU A 232 -14.25 27.46 -35.79
CA LEU A 232 -15.33 26.82 -35.04
C LEU A 232 -16.67 27.45 -35.44
N LEU A 233 -17.71 26.63 -35.52
CA LEU A 233 -19.11 27.05 -35.61
C LEU A 233 -19.85 26.53 -34.37
N VAL A 234 -20.30 27.44 -33.51
CA VAL A 234 -21.01 27.10 -32.26
C VAL A 234 -22.50 27.33 -32.43
N VAL A 235 -23.28 26.27 -32.20
CA VAL A 235 -24.74 26.25 -32.33
C VAL A 235 -25.40 25.60 -31.12
N ASP A 236 -26.70 25.85 -30.92
CA ASP A 236 -27.51 25.09 -29.96
C ASP A 236 -27.97 23.73 -30.53
N ARG A 237 -28.69 22.96 -29.72
CA ARG A 237 -29.26 21.66 -30.13
C ARG A 237 -30.21 21.70 -31.34
N THR A 238 -30.78 22.86 -31.67
CA THR A 238 -31.63 23.06 -32.85
C THR A 238 -30.84 23.42 -34.10
N GLY A 239 -29.55 23.73 -33.96
CA GLY A 239 -28.68 24.21 -35.03
C GLY A 239 -28.63 25.73 -35.16
N LYS A 240 -29.31 26.48 -34.28
CA LYS A 240 -29.26 27.95 -34.27
C LYS A 240 -27.88 28.43 -33.76
N PRO A 241 -27.23 29.39 -34.43
CA PRO A 241 -25.96 29.94 -33.96
C PRO A 241 -26.02 30.60 -32.59
N ILE A 242 -24.95 30.43 -31.81
CA ILE A 242 -24.79 31.05 -30.49
C ILE A 242 -23.71 32.12 -30.57
N ALA A 243 -24.13 33.39 -30.43
CA ALA A 243 -23.25 34.53 -30.31
C ALA A 243 -22.58 34.60 -28.93
N ASN A 244 -21.39 35.19 -28.85
CA ASN A 244 -20.63 35.42 -27.62
C ASN A 244 -20.27 34.14 -26.82
N ALA A 245 -20.38 32.95 -27.41
CA ALA A 245 -19.93 31.71 -26.77
C ALA A 245 -18.42 31.77 -26.56
N LYS A 246 -17.96 31.50 -25.33
CA LYS A 246 -16.55 31.54 -24.95
C LYS A 246 -15.88 30.28 -25.53
N THR A 247 -14.84 30.44 -26.35
CA THR A 247 -14.18 29.33 -27.07
C THR A 247 -12.69 29.26 -26.80
N GLY A 248 -12.09 28.08 -27.00
CA GLY A 248 -10.64 27.90 -26.86
C GLY A 248 -10.08 26.73 -27.66
N ILE A 249 -8.85 26.89 -28.14
CA ILE A 249 -8.08 25.89 -28.88
C ILE A 249 -6.77 25.56 -28.16
N MET A 250 -6.44 24.26 -28.08
CA MET A 250 -5.26 23.76 -27.37
C MET A 250 -4.54 22.70 -28.21
N GLY A 251 -3.22 22.81 -28.27
CA GLY A 251 -2.33 21.92 -29.01
C GLY A 251 -0.99 21.76 -28.31
N SER A 252 -0.37 20.58 -28.43
CA SER A 252 0.95 20.26 -27.83
C SER A 252 1.10 20.54 -26.31
N TYR A 253 0.01 20.50 -25.54
CA TYR A 253 -0.15 20.89 -24.12
C TYR A 253 -0.18 22.41 -23.82
N LYS A 254 -0.41 23.26 -24.82
CA LYS A 254 -0.53 24.72 -24.72
C LYS A 254 -1.86 25.21 -25.31
N VAL A 255 -2.47 26.22 -24.68
CA VAL A 255 -3.58 26.98 -25.29
C VAL A 255 -3.00 27.93 -26.34
N TRP A 256 -3.56 27.91 -27.55
CA TRP A 256 -3.09 28.75 -28.68
C TRP A 256 -4.02 29.93 -28.96
N GLY A 257 -5.27 29.85 -28.53
CA GLY A 257 -6.21 30.97 -28.59
C GLY A 257 -7.42 30.74 -27.70
N THR A 258 -8.03 31.84 -27.27
CA THR A 258 -9.36 31.91 -26.67
C THR A 258 -10.07 33.16 -27.15
N GLY A 259 -11.38 33.09 -27.39
CA GLY A 259 -12.17 34.25 -27.82
C GLY A 259 -13.67 34.00 -27.69
N THR A 260 -14.46 34.83 -28.35
CA THR A 260 -15.93 34.73 -28.37
C THR A 260 -16.45 34.67 -29.80
N THR A 261 -17.52 33.90 -30.02
CA THR A 261 -18.16 33.80 -31.34
C THR A 261 -18.90 35.08 -31.76
N ASP A 262 -18.95 35.31 -33.07
CA ASP A 262 -19.73 36.39 -33.68
C ASP A 262 -21.25 36.09 -33.68
N ASN A 263 -22.05 37.01 -34.23
CA ASN A 263 -23.51 36.86 -34.34
C ASN A 263 -23.96 35.69 -35.24
N LYS A 264 -23.05 35.06 -36.00
CA LYS A 264 -23.27 33.86 -36.81
C LYS A 264 -22.72 32.59 -36.13
N GLY A 265 -22.25 32.68 -34.89
CA GLY A 265 -21.67 31.57 -34.15
C GLY A 265 -20.26 31.17 -34.60
N HIS A 266 -19.61 31.95 -35.46
CA HIS A 266 -18.27 31.66 -35.97
C HIS A 266 -17.16 32.28 -35.10
N ILE A 267 -16.02 31.60 -35.05
CA ILE A 267 -14.74 32.19 -34.64
C ILE A 267 -13.58 31.53 -35.40
N GLN A 268 -12.55 32.31 -35.70
CA GLN A 268 -11.31 31.86 -36.33
C GLN A 268 -10.14 31.92 -35.33
N PHE A 269 -9.31 30.88 -35.32
CA PHE A 269 -8.00 30.86 -34.69
C PHE A 269 -6.88 30.74 -35.73
N LEU A 270 -5.71 31.27 -35.39
CA LEU A 270 -4.45 31.13 -36.13
C LEU A 270 -3.46 30.36 -35.24
N VAL A 271 -2.92 29.25 -35.76
CA VAL A 271 -1.98 28.37 -35.04
C VAL A 271 -0.79 28.01 -35.92
N PRO A 272 0.38 27.63 -35.38
CA PRO A 272 1.49 27.15 -36.19
C PRO A 272 1.11 25.85 -36.95
N GLN A 273 1.69 25.64 -38.13
CA GLN A 273 1.42 24.46 -38.97
C GLN A 273 1.85 23.14 -38.31
N ASP A 274 2.92 23.20 -37.53
CA ASP A 274 3.60 22.08 -36.86
C ASP A 274 3.01 21.71 -35.49
N VAL A 275 1.85 22.26 -35.13
CA VAL A 275 1.20 22.02 -33.83
C VAL A 275 0.08 20.99 -33.95
N ASP A 276 0.29 19.85 -33.30
CA ASP A 276 -0.77 18.87 -33.01
C ASP A 276 -1.88 19.52 -32.16
N ILE A 277 -2.99 19.89 -32.79
CA ILE A 277 -4.21 20.29 -32.09
C ILE A 277 -4.75 19.10 -31.31
N GLN A 278 -5.04 19.31 -30.02
CA GLN A 278 -5.50 18.28 -29.11
C GLN A 278 -6.97 18.45 -28.73
N TYR A 279 -7.42 19.71 -28.56
CA TYR A 279 -8.81 20.03 -28.24
C TYR A 279 -9.23 21.35 -28.88
N VAL A 280 -10.49 21.41 -29.29
CA VAL A 280 -11.25 22.66 -29.43
C VAL A 280 -12.50 22.56 -28.56
N CYS A 281 -12.90 23.66 -27.92
CA CYS A 281 -14.07 23.70 -27.04
C CYS A 281 -14.82 25.03 -27.11
N ALA A 282 -16.11 24.99 -26.78
CA ALA A 282 -17.00 26.13 -26.68
C ALA A 282 -17.91 25.98 -25.45
N VAL A 283 -18.16 27.07 -24.75
CA VAL A 283 -19.05 27.14 -23.58
C VAL A 283 -19.91 28.40 -23.64
N SER A 284 -21.18 28.29 -23.27
CA SER A 284 -22.07 29.42 -23.13
C SER A 284 -23.08 29.18 -22.01
N ASP A 285 -23.28 30.19 -21.17
CA ASP A 285 -24.20 30.15 -20.04
C ASP A 285 -25.65 29.91 -20.53
N GLY A 286 -26.38 29.02 -19.84
CA GLY A 286 -27.71 28.55 -20.25
C GLY A 286 -27.74 27.56 -21.43
N HIS A 287 -26.68 27.49 -22.25
CA HIS A 287 -26.63 26.65 -23.46
C HIS A 287 -25.80 25.37 -23.28
N GLY A 288 -24.73 25.41 -22.49
CA GLY A 288 -23.89 24.23 -22.19
C GLY A 288 -22.43 24.39 -22.58
N VAL A 289 -21.76 23.24 -22.76
CA VAL A 289 -20.38 23.12 -23.24
C VAL A 289 -20.28 21.93 -24.21
N ASP A 290 -19.47 22.07 -25.26
CA ASP A 290 -19.10 20.99 -26.17
C ASP A 290 -17.61 21.08 -26.54
N TYR A 291 -17.03 19.95 -26.92
CA TYR A 291 -15.63 19.87 -27.34
C TYR A 291 -15.39 18.74 -28.34
N LYS A 292 -14.33 18.88 -29.13
CA LYS A 292 -13.76 17.80 -29.95
C LYS A 292 -12.31 17.57 -29.53
N ALA A 293 -11.95 16.29 -29.37
CA ALA A 293 -10.60 15.86 -28.98
C ALA A 293 -9.91 15.10 -30.13
N TYR A 294 -8.80 15.65 -30.60
CA TYR A 294 -8.00 15.15 -31.73
C TYR A 294 -6.76 14.39 -31.22
N VAL A 295 -6.95 13.60 -30.16
CA VAL A 295 -5.91 12.80 -29.48
C VAL A 295 -6.45 11.44 -29.09
N LEU A 296 -5.58 10.42 -29.15
CA LEU A 296 -5.87 9.10 -28.63
C LEU A 296 -6.13 9.10 -27.11
N PRO A 297 -6.85 8.09 -26.56
CA PRO A 297 -6.98 7.87 -25.13
C PRO A 297 -5.61 7.75 -24.43
N ARG A 298 -5.47 8.23 -23.18
CA ARG A 298 -4.17 8.23 -22.46
C ARG A 298 -3.53 6.86 -22.18
N GLY A 299 -4.26 5.76 -22.37
CA GLY A 299 -3.71 4.39 -22.31
C GLY A 299 -3.26 3.83 -23.66
N GLN A 300 -3.61 4.50 -24.76
CA GLN A 300 -3.32 4.09 -26.13
C GLN A 300 -2.11 4.86 -26.72
N SER A 301 -1.37 5.63 -25.91
CA SER A 301 -0.19 6.38 -26.36
C SER A 301 1.00 5.52 -26.78
N GLY A 302 0.95 4.21 -26.56
CA GLY A 302 1.92 3.25 -27.09
C GLY A 302 1.51 2.64 -28.44
N ASP A 303 0.27 2.84 -28.90
CA ASP A 303 -0.22 2.30 -30.18
C ASP A 303 0.56 2.89 -31.35
N GLN A 304 0.97 2.03 -32.29
CA GLN A 304 1.82 2.36 -33.43
C GLN A 304 1.07 2.31 -34.77
N ILE A 305 -0.25 2.06 -34.76
CA ILE A 305 -1.09 1.90 -35.96
C ILE A 305 -2.30 2.84 -35.91
N THR A 306 -2.99 2.93 -34.78
CA THR A 306 -4.17 3.78 -34.62
C THR A 306 -3.76 5.26 -34.68
N LYS A 307 -4.21 5.98 -35.71
CA LYS A 307 -4.05 7.44 -35.77
C LYS A 307 -5.03 8.17 -34.83
N PRO A 308 -4.68 9.34 -34.29
CA PRO A 308 -5.68 10.26 -33.73
C PRO A 308 -6.74 10.66 -34.77
N PRO A 309 -7.93 11.15 -34.35
CA PRO A 309 -8.87 11.78 -35.28
C PRO A 309 -8.21 12.94 -36.03
N GLU A 310 -8.41 13.03 -37.33
CA GLU A 310 -7.86 14.10 -38.16
C GLU A 310 -8.66 15.41 -37.99
N LEU A 311 -7.98 16.55 -38.03
CA LEU A 311 -8.60 17.87 -37.94
C LEU A 311 -9.16 18.26 -39.32
N PRO A 312 -10.46 18.56 -39.47
CA PRO A 312 -11.05 18.85 -40.78
C PRO A 312 -10.52 20.16 -41.38
N ASP A 313 -10.71 20.28 -42.69
CA ASP A 313 -10.45 21.47 -43.52
C ASP A 313 -11.59 22.51 -43.45
N HIS A 314 -12.82 22.04 -43.21
CA HIS A 314 -14.02 22.86 -42.98
C HIS A 314 -14.19 23.29 -41.50
N PRO A 315 -15.06 24.27 -41.20
CA PRO A 315 -15.34 24.69 -39.82
C PRO A 315 -15.79 23.55 -38.91
N ILE A 316 -15.26 23.51 -37.68
CA ILE A 316 -15.57 22.49 -36.68
C ILE A 316 -16.86 22.87 -35.96
N ARG A 317 -17.95 22.14 -36.22
CA ARG A 317 -19.22 22.35 -35.53
C ARG A 317 -19.12 21.85 -34.08
N LEU A 318 -19.48 22.72 -33.13
CA LEU A 318 -19.68 22.42 -31.72
C LEU A 318 -21.15 22.71 -31.37
N THR A 319 -21.82 21.73 -30.75
CA THR A 319 -23.27 21.80 -30.48
C THR A 319 -23.51 21.83 -28.98
N LEU A 320 -23.91 22.99 -28.45
CA LEU A 320 -24.19 23.18 -27.03
C LEU A 320 -25.58 22.61 -26.73
N ASP A 321 -25.60 21.34 -26.34
CA ASP A 321 -26.81 20.58 -25.99
C ASP A 321 -27.13 20.68 -24.50
N GLY A 322 -27.64 21.84 -24.09
CA GLY A 322 -28.31 22.06 -22.80
C GLY A 322 -27.43 21.99 -21.55
N THR A 323 -28.06 22.21 -20.40
CA THR A 323 -27.39 22.42 -19.10
C THR A 323 -28.02 21.62 -17.96
N GLN A 324 -27.20 21.40 -16.93
CA GLN A 324 -27.56 20.97 -15.59
C GLN A 324 -26.71 21.82 -14.62
N PRO A 325 -27.15 23.04 -14.28
CA PRO A 325 -26.33 24.01 -13.54
C PRO A 325 -25.78 23.49 -12.20
N LEU A 326 -24.65 24.06 -11.79
CA LEU A 326 -23.98 23.72 -10.52
C LEU A 326 -23.73 24.95 -9.66
N GLU A 327 -24.33 24.98 -8.47
CA GLU A 327 -24.02 25.92 -7.40
C GLU A 327 -22.90 25.39 -6.50
N VAL A 328 -21.87 26.21 -6.26
CA VAL A 328 -20.75 25.89 -5.39
C VAL A 328 -20.68 26.89 -4.24
N HIS A 329 -20.89 26.40 -3.02
CA HIS A 329 -20.83 27.19 -1.80
C HIS A 329 -19.51 26.96 -1.08
N ILE A 330 -18.71 28.01 -0.90
CA ILE A 330 -17.43 27.97 -0.18
C ILE A 330 -17.60 28.58 1.21
N LYS A 331 -17.31 27.77 2.23
CA LYS A 331 -17.35 28.15 3.64
C LYS A 331 -15.97 28.01 4.29
N GLY A 332 -15.69 28.85 5.28
CA GLY A 332 -14.48 28.80 6.10
C GLY A 332 -14.73 28.12 7.46
N THR A 333 -13.84 28.40 8.41
CA THR A 333 -14.00 28.05 9.82
C THR A 333 -15.33 28.62 10.36
N ASN A 334 -16.01 27.87 11.22
CA ASN A 334 -17.35 28.18 11.76
C ASN A 334 -18.44 28.40 10.68
N ASP A 335 -18.32 27.72 9.53
CA ASP A 335 -19.28 27.76 8.40
C ASP A 335 -19.55 29.16 7.79
N LYS A 336 -18.73 30.16 8.13
CA LYS A 336 -18.80 31.51 7.56
C LYS A 336 -18.57 31.47 6.04
N PRO A 337 -19.40 32.14 5.21
CA PRO A 337 -19.17 32.19 3.77
C PRO A 337 -17.86 32.91 3.40
N LEU A 338 -17.19 32.43 2.34
CA LEU A 338 -15.95 33.02 1.82
C LEU A 338 -16.18 33.62 0.42
N ALA A 339 -16.21 34.95 0.36
CA ALA A 339 -16.31 35.72 -0.88
C ALA A 339 -14.94 35.86 -1.60
N GLY A 340 -14.95 36.08 -2.92
CA GLY A 340 -13.75 36.31 -3.72
C GLY A 340 -12.90 35.07 -4.02
N ILE A 341 -13.34 33.88 -3.61
CA ILE A 341 -12.65 32.61 -3.87
C ILE A 341 -12.93 32.20 -5.31
N LYS A 342 -11.87 31.97 -6.10
CA LYS A 342 -12.01 31.48 -7.47
C LYS A 342 -12.18 29.97 -7.47
N VAL A 343 -13.08 29.45 -8.29
CA VAL A 343 -13.37 28.02 -8.42
C VAL A 343 -13.44 27.60 -9.89
N TYR A 344 -13.02 26.37 -10.20
CA TYR A 344 -13.18 25.82 -11.56
C TYR A 344 -13.39 24.29 -11.52
N PRO A 345 -14.19 23.72 -12.45
CA PRO A 345 -14.29 22.27 -12.66
C PRO A 345 -13.05 21.75 -13.41
N TRP A 346 -12.58 20.55 -13.07
CA TRP A 346 -11.30 20.04 -13.57
C TRP A 346 -11.39 19.30 -14.92
N LEU A 347 -12.24 18.28 -14.98
CA LEU A 347 -12.33 17.33 -16.09
C LEU A 347 -13.80 17.15 -16.46
N LEU A 348 -14.09 17.19 -17.76
CA LEU A 348 -15.37 16.76 -18.33
C LEU A 348 -15.13 15.56 -19.24
N LYS A 349 -16.09 14.64 -19.27
CA LYS A 349 -16.01 13.40 -20.02
C LYS A 349 -17.26 13.22 -20.87
N LYS A 350 -17.13 13.54 -22.16
CA LYS A 350 -18.20 13.35 -23.13
C LYS A 350 -18.11 11.95 -23.77
N PRO A 351 -19.19 11.14 -23.80
CA PRO A 351 -19.09 9.73 -24.23
C PRO A 351 -18.65 9.50 -25.69
N ASP A 352 -18.87 10.45 -26.60
CA ASP A 352 -18.47 10.39 -28.01
C ASP A 352 -17.02 10.84 -28.27
N GLN A 353 -16.27 11.20 -27.23
CA GLN A 353 -14.92 11.77 -27.37
C GLN A 353 -13.82 10.83 -26.82
N PRO A 354 -12.67 10.69 -27.50
CA PRO A 354 -11.62 9.73 -27.12
C PRO A 354 -10.87 10.10 -25.82
N GLN A 355 -11.12 11.29 -25.27
CA GLN A 355 -10.34 11.85 -24.16
C GLN A 355 -11.18 12.83 -23.33
N ASP A 356 -10.92 12.87 -22.02
CA ASP A 356 -11.53 13.83 -21.09
C ASP A 356 -10.98 15.26 -21.34
N LEU A 357 -11.85 16.27 -21.44
CA LEU A 357 -11.45 17.67 -21.58
C LEU A 357 -10.85 18.18 -20.26
N ASN A 358 -9.56 18.53 -20.27
CA ASN A 358 -8.88 19.08 -19.10
C ASN A 358 -9.00 20.61 -19.04
N LEU A 359 -10.01 21.07 -18.31
CA LEU A 359 -10.29 22.48 -18.07
C LEU A 359 -9.23 23.18 -17.19
N SER A 360 -8.27 22.46 -16.59
CA SER A 360 -7.12 23.10 -15.92
C SER A 360 -6.20 23.89 -16.86
N PHE A 361 -6.33 23.71 -18.19
CA PHE A 361 -5.67 24.55 -19.19
C PHE A 361 -6.52 25.79 -19.56
N PHE A 362 -7.84 25.70 -19.43
CA PHE A 362 -8.81 26.73 -19.82
C PHE A 362 -9.36 27.55 -18.64
N ILE A 363 -8.68 27.57 -17.48
CA ILE A 363 -9.19 28.20 -16.23
C ILE A 363 -9.65 29.66 -16.43
N LYS A 364 -8.97 30.45 -17.28
CA LYS A 364 -9.40 31.83 -17.64
C LYS A 364 -10.84 31.92 -18.18
N LEU A 365 -11.29 30.87 -18.86
CA LEU A 365 -12.52 30.80 -19.65
C LEU A 365 -13.69 30.13 -18.89
N VAL A 366 -13.38 29.31 -17.87
CA VAL A 366 -14.37 28.56 -17.07
C VAL A 366 -14.36 28.83 -15.56
N GLN A 367 -13.46 29.67 -15.03
CA GLN A 367 -13.43 29.96 -13.59
C GLN A 367 -14.58 30.90 -13.20
N GLU A 368 -15.23 30.59 -12.08
CA GLU A 368 -16.17 31.48 -11.41
C GLU A 368 -15.58 32.00 -10.10
N THR A 369 -16.15 33.08 -9.56
CA THR A 369 -15.69 33.71 -8.31
C THR A 369 -16.85 33.80 -7.32
N THR A 370 -16.63 33.46 -6.05
CA THR A 370 -17.70 33.49 -5.05
C THR A 370 -18.15 34.90 -4.69
N ASP A 371 -19.47 35.07 -4.60
CA ASP A 371 -20.13 36.30 -4.17
C ASP A 371 -20.03 36.55 -2.64
N LYS A 372 -20.73 37.57 -2.14
CA LYS A 372 -20.80 37.89 -0.70
C LYS A 372 -21.41 36.78 0.16
N SER A 373 -22.20 35.87 -0.41
CA SER A 373 -22.77 34.69 0.25
C SER A 373 -21.87 33.45 0.17
N GLY A 374 -20.69 33.57 -0.45
CA GLY A 374 -19.77 32.46 -0.69
C GLY A 374 -20.20 31.54 -1.83
N LYS A 375 -21.14 31.96 -2.68
CA LYS A 375 -21.72 31.19 -3.79
C LYS A 375 -21.08 31.56 -5.12
N ALA A 376 -20.74 30.55 -5.91
CA ALA A 376 -20.39 30.67 -7.33
C ALA A 376 -21.31 29.72 -8.13
N VAL A 377 -21.70 30.06 -9.35
CA VAL A 377 -22.67 29.27 -10.14
C VAL A 377 -22.16 29.05 -11.55
N PHE A 378 -22.06 27.78 -11.96
CA PHE A 378 -21.71 27.37 -13.31
C PHE A 378 -22.99 27.07 -14.09
N GLN A 379 -23.51 28.06 -14.82
CA GLN A 379 -24.76 27.97 -15.59
C GLN A 379 -24.67 27.12 -16.86
N TRP A 380 -23.50 26.54 -17.13
CA TRP A 380 -23.13 25.90 -18.41
C TRP A 380 -22.71 24.43 -18.27
N ILE A 381 -22.67 23.87 -17.04
CA ILE A 381 -22.36 22.45 -16.84
C ILE A 381 -23.36 21.62 -17.66
N PRO A 382 -22.93 20.66 -18.49
CA PRO A 382 -23.80 20.06 -19.49
C PRO A 382 -24.54 18.85 -18.91
N HIS A 383 -25.79 18.62 -19.32
CA HIS A 383 -26.54 17.46 -18.82
C HIS A 383 -25.90 16.12 -19.20
N TRP A 384 -25.14 16.06 -20.30
CA TRP A 384 -24.45 14.83 -20.73
C TRP A 384 -23.31 14.40 -19.79
N GLN A 385 -22.86 15.26 -18.87
CA GLN A 385 -21.81 14.93 -17.90
C GLN A 385 -22.39 14.04 -16.80
N LYS A 386 -22.29 12.71 -16.96
CA LYS A 386 -22.85 11.71 -16.02
C LYS A 386 -21.85 11.10 -15.02
N THR A 387 -20.61 11.59 -14.95
CA THR A 387 -19.61 11.17 -13.94
C THR A 387 -19.27 12.31 -12.97
N PRO A 388 -18.78 12.02 -11.74
CA PRO A 388 -18.42 13.06 -10.79
C PRO A 388 -17.40 14.08 -11.33
N ILE A 389 -17.64 15.36 -11.06
CA ILE A 389 -16.81 16.49 -11.45
C ILE A 389 -16.00 16.95 -10.24
N THR A 390 -14.67 16.93 -10.33
CA THR A 390 -13.82 17.57 -9.32
C THR A 390 -13.85 19.08 -9.48
N ILE A 391 -14.16 19.80 -8.41
CA ILE A 391 -14.12 21.27 -8.33
C ILE A 391 -12.90 21.70 -7.50
N TRP A 392 -12.08 22.61 -8.03
CA TRP A 392 -10.88 23.13 -7.36
C TRP A 392 -11.04 24.60 -6.97
N PRO A 393 -10.87 24.95 -5.68
CA PRO A 393 -10.73 26.33 -5.24
C PRO A 393 -9.30 26.85 -5.44
N ARG A 394 -9.17 28.13 -5.79
CA ARG A 394 -7.91 28.87 -5.94
C ARG A 394 -7.96 30.12 -5.04
N ASP A 395 -7.18 30.08 -3.96
CA ASP A 395 -6.95 31.20 -3.05
C ASP A 395 -5.51 31.12 -2.48
N LYS A 396 -5.03 32.21 -1.87
CA LYS A 396 -3.70 32.34 -1.23
C LYS A 396 -3.72 32.25 0.29
N GLU A 397 -4.90 32.36 0.92
CA GLU A 397 -5.05 32.36 2.39
C GLU A 397 -5.70 31.08 2.95
N HIS A 398 -6.39 30.28 2.11
CA HIS A 398 -7.09 29.05 2.51
C HIS A 398 -6.51 27.79 1.85
N VAL A 399 -6.88 26.61 2.38
CA VAL A 399 -6.39 25.32 1.87
C VAL A 399 -6.85 25.02 0.43
N HIS A 400 -5.91 24.60 -0.41
CA HIS A 400 -6.20 24.07 -1.75
C HIS A 400 -6.66 22.60 -1.63
N GLN A 401 -7.94 22.43 -1.28
CA GLN A 401 -8.60 21.13 -1.12
C GLN A 401 -9.76 20.99 -2.11
N ARG A 402 -9.85 19.85 -2.80
CA ARG A 402 -10.88 19.64 -3.83
C ARG A 402 -12.27 19.35 -3.23
N GLY A 403 -13.30 19.78 -3.94
CA GLY A 403 -14.65 19.21 -3.86
C GLY A 403 -14.87 18.19 -4.98
N ASN A 404 -15.88 17.32 -4.86
CA ASN A 404 -16.37 16.51 -5.98
C ASN A 404 -17.90 16.55 -5.96
N TYR A 405 -18.49 17.02 -7.05
CA TYR A 405 -19.93 17.00 -7.31
C TYR A 405 -20.28 15.74 -8.09
N ASP A 406 -21.32 15.00 -7.69
CA ASP A 406 -21.85 13.88 -8.47
C ASP A 406 -23.18 14.28 -9.13
N PRO A 407 -23.22 14.47 -10.46
CA PRO A 407 -24.42 14.91 -11.18
C PRO A 407 -25.58 13.91 -11.12
N LYS A 408 -25.37 12.69 -10.60
CA LYS A 408 -26.42 11.70 -10.35
C LYS A 408 -27.12 11.82 -9.00
N THR A 409 -26.48 12.45 -8.00
CA THR A 409 -26.91 12.34 -6.59
C THR A 409 -26.89 13.66 -5.80
N ALA A 410 -26.33 14.74 -6.35
CA ALA A 410 -26.08 15.99 -5.61
C ALA A 410 -26.93 17.20 -6.06
N GLU A 411 -28.04 16.97 -6.77
CA GLU A 411 -29.11 17.97 -7.05
C GLU A 411 -28.66 19.39 -7.46
N GLY A 412 -27.55 19.49 -8.20
CA GLY A 412 -27.02 20.79 -8.66
C GLY A 412 -26.28 21.62 -7.60
N SER A 413 -25.97 21.09 -6.41
CA SER A 413 -25.26 21.82 -5.36
C SER A 413 -24.02 21.10 -4.82
N LEU A 414 -23.00 21.87 -4.44
CA LEU A 414 -21.79 21.39 -3.77
C LEU A 414 -21.32 22.39 -2.70
N THR A 415 -21.15 21.95 -1.45
CA THR A 415 -20.50 22.75 -0.39
C THR A 415 -19.06 22.29 -0.15
N LEU A 416 -18.11 23.22 -0.13
CA LEU A 416 -16.73 22.99 0.33
C LEU A 416 -16.48 23.77 1.63
N LYS A 417 -15.73 23.17 2.57
CA LYS A 417 -15.17 23.86 3.74
C LYS A 417 -13.66 24.00 3.59
N LEU A 418 -13.15 25.23 3.61
CA LEU A 418 -11.74 25.55 3.42
C LEU A 418 -11.18 26.24 4.67
N GLU A 419 -10.32 25.53 5.41
CA GLU A 419 -9.60 26.12 6.55
C GLU A 419 -8.58 27.16 6.09
N LYS A 420 -8.31 28.14 6.96
CA LYS A 420 -7.25 29.13 6.74
C LYS A 420 -5.85 28.49 6.88
N LEU A 421 -4.93 28.86 6.01
CA LEU A 421 -3.52 28.48 6.09
C LEU A 421 -2.85 29.12 7.31
N VAL A 422 -1.95 28.36 7.93
CA VAL A 422 -1.30 28.71 9.20
C VAL A 422 0.20 28.92 8.96
N PRO A 423 0.81 30.01 9.49
CA PRO A 423 2.24 30.26 9.33
C PRO A 423 3.15 29.18 9.94
N LEU A 424 4.14 28.78 9.15
CA LEU A 424 5.16 27.77 9.43
C LEU A 424 6.53 28.36 9.03
N GLY A 425 7.46 28.53 9.97
CA GLY A 425 8.72 29.23 9.71
C GLY A 425 9.83 28.97 10.73
N GLY A 426 10.97 29.60 10.47
CA GLY A 426 12.22 29.47 11.22
C GLY A 426 13.37 30.21 10.54
N ARG A 427 14.60 29.94 10.97
CA ARG A 427 15.84 30.50 10.44
C ARG A 427 16.81 29.40 9.98
N VAL A 428 17.53 29.63 8.90
CA VAL A 428 18.58 28.73 8.39
C VAL A 428 19.96 29.39 8.56
N THR A 429 20.91 28.64 9.13
CA THR A 429 22.31 29.08 9.31
C THR A 429 23.31 28.12 8.66
N LEU A 430 24.40 28.68 8.17
CA LEU A 430 25.57 27.97 7.66
C LEU A 430 26.36 27.30 8.82
N PRO A 431 27.33 26.40 8.54
CA PRO A 431 28.09 25.72 9.59
C PRO A 431 28.79 26.65 10.59
N ASP A 432 29.20 27.83 10.13
CA ASP A 432 29.85 28.91 10.87
C ASP A 432 28.88 29.79 11.70
N GLY A 433 27.57 29.52 11.62
CA GLY A 433 26.51 30.30 12.30
C GLY A 433 26.02 31.52 11.53
N SER A 434 26.62 31.86 10.38
CA SER A 434 26.16 32.96 9.53
C SER A 434 24.81 32.63 8.85
N PRO A 435 24.02 33.63 8.40
CA PRO A 435 22.69 33.37 7.87
C PRO A 435 22.74 32.80 6.44
N ALA A 436 22.06 31.68 6.20
CA ALA A 436 21.98 31.09 4.87
C ALA A 436 20.92 31.82 4.03
N LYS A 437 21.34 32.78 3.22
CA LYS A 437 20.49 33.57 2.30
C LYS A 437 20.11 32.77 1.03
N GLU A 438 18.91 33.00 0.49
CA GLU A 438 18.42 32.49 -0.80
C GLU A 438 18.35 30.94 -0.93
N ILE A 439 18.52 30.19 0.15
CA ILE A 439 18.44 28.71 0.16
C ILE A 439 16.99 28.24 0.20
N ALA A 440 16.68 27.13 -0.47
CA ALA A 440 15.33 26.60 -0.60
C ALA A 440 14.92 25.67 0.56
N ILE A 441 13.80 26.00 1.20
CA ILE A 441 13.10 25.12 2.16
C ILE A 441 11.91 24.49 1.43
N THR A 442 11.83 23.16 1.42
CA THR A 442 10.72 22.40 0.82
C THR A 442 9.93 21.67 1.89
N VAL A 443 8.60 21.67 1.74
CA VAL A 443 7.65 21.15 2.72
C VAL A 443 6.67 20.20 2.08
N SER A 444 6.40 19.08 2.78
CA SER A 444 5.27 18.19 2.51
C SER A 444 4.43 18.01 3.77
N GLY A 445 3.13 18.20 3.65
CA GLY A 445 2.15 17.92 4.70
C GLY A 445 1.18 16.82 4.28
N LYS A 446 0.84 15.91 5.19
CA LYS A 446 -0.18 14.87 4.96
C LYS A 446 -1.16 14.76 6.13
N GLY A 447 -2.44 14.65 5.80
CA GLY A 447 -3.54 14.32 6.71
C GLY A 447 -4.46 13.26 6.11
N HIS A 448 -5.62 13.03 6.73
CA HIS A 448 -6.61 12.03 6.27
C HIS A 448 -7.39 12.43 5.00
N GLN A 449 -7.33 13.71 4.63
CA GLN A 449 -7.82 14.25 3.36
C GLN A 449 -7.08 13.65 2.16
N ILE A 450 -7.71 13.68 0.98
CA ILE A 450 -7.14 13.19 -0.28
C ILE A 450 -5.85 13.98 -0.57
N ASP A 451 -6.00 15.30 -0.60
CA ASP A 451 -4.98 16.25 -1.02
C ASP A 451 -3.89 16.43 0.04
N SER A 452 -2.64 16.50 -0.41
CA SER A 452 -1.45 16.74 0.43
C SER A 452 -0.95 18.16 0.23
N PHE A 453 -0.51 18.83 1.29
CA PHE A 453 0.14 20.13 1.14
C PHE A 453 1.56 19.95 0.59
N ARG A 454 1.97 20.82 -0.33
CA ARG A 454 3.36 20.98 -0.79
C ARG A 454 3.66 22.46 -1.01
N ALA A 455 4.82 22.91 -0.56
CA ALA A 455 5.33 24.26 -0.86
C ALA A 455 6.86 24.28 -0.83
N THR A 456 7.44 25.24 -1.54
CA THR A 456 8.85 25.60 -1.47
C THR A 456 8.98 27.12 -1.38
N VAL A 457 9.80 27.61 -0.46
CA VAL A 457 10.16 29.04 -0.33
C VAL A 457 11.67 29.17 -0.20
N LYS A 458 12.17 30.40 -0.32
CA LYS A 458 13.57 30.73 -0.02
C LYS A 458 13.70 31.51 1.28
N THR A 459 14.90 31.49 1.86
CA THR A 459 15.27 32.39 2.97
C THR A 459 15.52 33.82 2.51
N ASP A 460 15.21 34.78 3.38
CA ASP A 460 15.63 36.17 3.25
C ASP A 460 17.13 36.39 3.54
N LYS A 461 17.57 37.65 3.48
CA LYS A 461 18.97 38.05 3.73
C LYS A 461 19.45 37.84 5.18
N GLU A 462 18.55 37.65 6.14
CA GLU A 462 18.84 37.27 7.53
C GLU A 462 18.66 35.76 7.79
N GLY A 463 18.44 34.96 6.73
CA GLY A 463 18.26 33.51 6.80
C GLY A 463 16.87 33.05 7.23
N ARG A 464 15.88 33.95 7.38
CA ARG A 464 14.54 33.60 7.86
C ARG A 464 13.64 33.13 6.72
N TYR A 465 12.69 32.25 7.01
CA TYR A 465 11.67 31.82 6.06
C TYR A 465 10.28 31.71 6.71
N THR A 466 9.22 31.79 5.91
CA THR A 466 7.84 31.55 6.35
C THR A 466 7.00 31.00 5.21
N ILE A 467 6.14 30.05 5.52
CA ILE A 467 5.25 29.32 4.62
C ILE A 467 3.85 29.40 5.20
N LYS A 468 2.83 29.68 4.37
CA LYS A 468 1.42 29.51 4.75
C LYS A 468 1.02 28.06 4.46
N ALA A 469 0.92 27.24 5.50
CA ALA A 469 0.77 25.79 5.40
C ALA A 469 -0.61 25.30 5.86
N ALA A 470 -1.07 24.16 5.34
CA ALA A 470 -2.39 23.63 5.66
C ALA A 470 -2.45 23.05 7.08
N PRO A 471 -3.43 23.42 7.92
CA PRO A 471 -3.64 22.78 9.22
C PRO A 471 -4.15 21.35 9.07
N ASN A 472 -4.22 20.61 10.19
CA ASN A 472 -4.72 19.24 10.28
C ASN A 472 -3.91 18.25 9.42
N MET A 473 -2.58 18.43 9.40
CA MET A 473 -1.60 17.59 8.73
C MET A 473 -0.34 17.42 9.59
N VAL A 474 0.31 16.26 9.52
CA VAL A 474 1.72 16.06 9.95
C VAL A 474 2.68 16.46 8.84
N TYR A 475 3.88 16.89 9.23
CA TYR A 475 4.81 17.58 8.33
C TYR A 475 6.20 16.94 8.21
N LEU A 476 6.79 17.14 7.02
CA LEU A 476 8.20 17.00 6.70
C LEU A 476 8.66 18.33 6.10
N VAL A 477 9.64 18.98 6.73
CA VAL A 477 10.26 20.23 6.30
C VAL A 477 11.76 19.96 6.13
N VAL A 478 12.31 20.28 4.96
CA VAL A 478 13.72 20.00 4.63
C VAL A 478 14.38 21.20 3.98
N VAL A 479 15.67 21.40 4.26
CA VAL A 479 16.53 22.30 3.48
C VAL A 479 17.46 21.46 2.62
N LYS A 480 17.53 21.77 1.32
CA LYS A 480 18.39 21.10 0.35
C LYS A 480 18.72 22.03 -0.81
N ASP A 481 19.99 22.05 -1.16
CA ASP A 481 20.58 22.49 -2.42
C ASP A 481 21.66 21.46 -2.84
N LYS A 482 22.37 21.68 -3.96
CA LYS A 482 23.53 20.86 -4.35
C LYS A 482 24.65 20.89 -3.31
N MET A 483 24.92 22.06 -2.72
CA MET A 483 26.02 22.22 -1.75
C MET A 483 25.61 21.91 -0.31
N TRP A 484 24.39 22.29 0.07
CA TRP A 484 23.96 22.37 1.48
C TRP A 484 22.70 21.58 1.75
N ALA A 485 22.65 20.89 2.88
CA ALA A 485 21.45 20.24 3.38
C ALA A 485 21.38 20.30 4.91
N SER A 486 20.27 19.85 5.49
CA SER A 486 20.06 19.80 6.94
C SER A 486 19.51 18.45 7.39
N THR A 487 19.49 18.25 8.70
CA THR A 487 18.56 17.32 9.35
C THR A 487 17.11 17.78 9.09
N PRO A 488 16.15 16.88 8.80
CA PRO A 488 14.79 17.26 8.48
C PRO A 488 13.94 17.52 9.74
N HIS A 489 13.11 18.57 9.73
CA HIS A 489 12.09 18.79 10.76
C HIS A 489 10.85 17.94 10.45
N THR A 490 10.51 17.04 11.36
CA THR A 490 9.34 16.13 11.26
C THR A 490 8.93 15.62 12.65
N GLY A 491 7.82 14.89 12.76
CA GLY A 491 7.28 14.43 14.05
C GLY A 491 6.27 15.37 14.70
N PHE A 492 5.77 16.36 13.96
CA PHE A 492 4.81 17.36 14.44
C PHE A 492 3.64 17.54 13.47
N ALA A 493 2.52 18.08 13.98
CA ALA A 493 1.38 18.54 13.20
C ALA A 493 1.17 20.04 13.32
N LEU A 494 0.60 20.64 12.26
CA LEU A 494 0.17 22.03 12.25
C LEU A 494 -1.34 22.11 12.52
N TRP A 495 -1.75 23.01 13.42
CA TRP A 495 -3.12 23.12 13.91
C TRP A 495 -3.77 24.46 13.54
N PRO A 496 -5.10 24.52 13.33
CA PRO A 496 -5.80 25.77 13.01
C PRO A 496 -5.46 26.87 14.01
N GLY A 497 -5.08 28.05 13.51
CA GLY A 497 -4.73 29.21 14.33
C GLY A 497 -3.43 29.13 15.14
N LYS A 498 -2.69 28.01 15.10
CA LYS A 498 -1.45 27.80 15.91
C LYS A 498 -0.19 27.84 15.03
N PRO A 499 0.41 29.02 14.78
CA PRO A 499 1.62 29.13 13.98
C PRO A 499 2.86 28.56 14.66
N ILE A 500 3.81 28.09 13.87
CA ILE A 500 5.13 27.62 14.33
C ILE A 500 6.19 28.53 13.70
N ARG A 501 7.10 29.07 14.52
CA ARG A 501 8.06 30.12 14.10
C ARG A 501 9.54 29.77 14.31
N ASN A 502 9.86 28.64 14.95
CA ASN A 502 11.20 28.30 15.43
C ASN A 502 11.69 26.96 14.83
N LEU A 503 11.30 26.63 13.59
CA LEU A 503 11.81 25.45 12.87
C LEU A 503 13.18 25.78 12.27
N ASP A 504 14.16 25.99 13.14
CA ASP A 504 15.48 26.47 12.76
C ASP A 504 16.37 25.32 12.26
N PHE A 505 17.19 25.61 11.25
CA PHE A 505 18.05 24.63 10.59
C PHE A 505 19.51 25.08 10.61
N LYS A 506 20.40 24.25 11.13
CA LYS A 506 21.84 24.35 10.85
C LYS A 506 22.19 23.50 9.63
N LEU A 507 22.93 24.06 8.70
CA LEU A 507 23.35 23.38 7.48
C LEU A 507 24.64 22.56 7.67
N ARG A 508 24.74 21.48 6.89
CA ARG A 508 25.95 20.70 6.61
C ARG A 508 26.15 20.59 5.08
N PRO A 509 27.34 20.23 4.59
CA PRO A 509 27.51 19.81 3.19
C PRO A 509 26.53 18.69 2.84
N ALA A 510 25.91 18.74 1.66
CA ALA A 510 24.93 17.75 1.23
C ALA A 510 25.58 16.39 0.88
N THR A 511 24.86 15.29 1.07
CA THR A 511 25.30 13.93 0.73
C THR A 511 25.06 13.65 -0.75
N ARG A 512 26.11 13.27 -1.50
CA ARG A 512 26.03 12.90 -2.93
C ARG A 512 25.56 11.45 -3.11
N LEU A 513 24.35 11.25 -3.63
CA LEU A 513 23.90 9.95 -4.14
C LEU A 513 24.28 9.86 -5.60
N PHE A 514 24.99 8.81 -6.01
CA PHE A 514 25.39 8.61 -7.41
C PHE A 514 25.33 7.13 -7.80
N GLY A 515 25.53 6.82 -9.08
CA GLY A 515 25.65 5.46 -9.57
C GLY A 515 25.34 5.36 -11.05
N ARG A 516 25.24 4.12 -11.55
CA ARG A 516 25.02 3.79 -12.96
C ARG A 516 23.77 2.94 -13.16
N VAL A 517 23.10 3.12 -14.30
CA VAL A 517 22.02 2.28 -14.81
C VAL A 517 22.51 1.51 -16.03
N THR A 518 22.45 0.18 -15.97
CA THR A 518 22.83 -0.69 -17.09
C THR A 518 21.77 -1.74 -17.44
N VAL A 519 21.82 -2.24 -18.67
CA VAL A 519 20.83 -3.20 -19.21
C VAL A 519 21.48 -4.35 -19.98
N GLY A 520 20.85 -5.54 -19.91
CA GLY A 520 21.23 -6.71 -20.70
C GLY A 520 22.56 -7.36 -20.28
N SER A 521 22.88 -8.52 -20.87
CA SER A 521 24.09 -9.29 -20.49
C SER A 521 25.41 -8.53 -20.68
N GLN A 522 25.46 -7.56 -21.60
CA GLN A 522 26.63 -6.71 -21.86
C GLN A 522 26.71 -5.47 -20.94
N GLN A 523 25.74 -5.25 -20.05
CA GLN A 523 25.63 -4.09 -19.17
C GLN A 523 25.70 -2.75 -19.93
N GLU A 524 24.94 -2.65 -21.02
CA GLU A 524 24.84 -1.43 -21.85
C GLU A 524 24.30 -0.26 -21.03
N ALA A 525 24.79 0.96 -21.31
CA ALA A 525 24.37 2.18 -20.63
C ALA A 525 22.91 2.56 -20.97
N VAL A 526 22.13 2.97 -19.97
CA VAL A 526 20.76 3.46 -20.18
C VAL A 526 20.70 4.98 -20.01
N GLU A 527 20.68 5.74 -21.12
CA GLU A 527 20.39 7.18 -21.10
C GLU A 527 18.91 7.43 -20.76
N GLY A 528 18.61 8.49 -20.01
CA GLY A 528 17.24 8.96 -19.79
C GLY A 528 16.43 8.23 -18.71
N GLN A 529 16.98 7.23 -18.03
CA GLN A 529 16.29 6.56 -16.91
C GLN A 529 16.11 7.54 -15.75
N THR A 530 14.87 7.78 -15.34
CA THR A 530 14.59 8.60 -14.17
C THR A 530 14.76 7.77 -12.89
N ILE A 531 15.63 8.23 -11.99
CA ILE A 531 15.88 7.64 -10.67
C ILE A 531 15.12 8.47 -9.63
N TYR A 532 14.26 7.83 -8.83
CA TYR A 532 13.47 8.47 -7.78
C TYR A 532 14.02 8.15 -6.39
N VAL A 533 14.13 9.17 -5.54
CA VAL A 533 14.53 9.05 -4.13
C VAL A 533 13.43 9.65 -3.24
N TYR A 534 12.69 8.79 -2.56
CA TYR A 534 11.59 9.15 -1.66
C TYR A 534 12.15 9.41 -0.26
N GLN A 535 12.01 10.63 0.27
CA GLN A 535 12.37 11.00 1.65
C GLN A 535 11.13 10.99 2.54
N TYR A 536 11.20 10.29 3.67
CA TYR A 536 10.07 10.03 4.56
C TYR A 536 10.18 10.81 5.87
N GLY A 537 9.12 11.55 6.22
CA GLY A 537 8.92 12.04 7.57
C GLY A 537 8.39 10.94 8.50
N GLN A 538 8.21 11.28 9.77
CA GLN A 538 7.49 10.41 10.71
C GLN A 538 6.01 10.35 10.33
N ASP A 539 5.42 9.16 10.35
CA ASP A 539 3.98 8.96 10.17
C ASP A 539 3.19 9.32 11.44
N ALA A 540 1.92 9.65 11.27
CA ALA A 540 1.03 10.02 12.37
C ALA A 540 0.53 8.82 13.20
N HIS A 541 0.82 7.58 12.82
CA HIS A 541 0.35 6.39 13.56
C HIS A 541 1.31 6.03 14.71
N ASN A 542 2.61 6.21 14.49
CA ASN A 542 3.66 5.95 15.49
C ASN A 542 3.86 7.10 16.49
N GLN A 543 3.09 8.19 16.39
CA GLN A 543 3.15 9.37 17.28
C GLN A 543 2.06 9.26 18.36
N LYS A 544 2.44 8.77 19.56
CA LYS A 544 1.50 8.42 20.66
C LYS A 544 0.47 9.51 20.98
N ASP A 545 0.92 10.76 21.05
CA ASP A 545 0.13 11.89 21.55
C ASP A 545 -0.52 12.72 20.43
N LEU A 546 -0.48 12.23 19.19
CA LEU A 546 -0.91 12.98 18.01
C LEU A 546 -2.07 12.30 17.27
N LYS A 547 -3.24 12.92 17.31
CA LYS A 547 -4.47 12.41 16.69
C LYS A 547 -5.08 13.42 15.73
N LEU A 548 -4.72 13.35 14.45
CA LEU A 548 -5.30 14.21 13.42
C LEU A 548 -6.81 13.95 13.23
N PRO A 549 -7.62 14.97 12.92
CA PRO A 549 -9.03 14.80 12.57
C PRO A 549 -9.23 13.81 11.42
N ASN A 550 -10.23 12.94 11.56
CA ASN A 550 -10.63 11.97 10.54
C ASN A 550 -12.16 11.81 10.47
N PRO A 551 -12.91 12.89 10.15
CA PRO A 551 -14.38 12.84 10.14
C PRO A 551 -14.93 11.77 9.18
N ASN A 552 -14.24 11.55 8.06
CA ASN A 552 -14.58 10.56 7.04
C ASN A 552 -14.10 9.12 7.37
N LYS A 553 -13.55 8.87 8.57
CA LYS A 553 -13.06 7.55 9.05
C LYS A 553 -12.15 6.82 8.04
N ARG A 554 -11.34 7.57 7.29
CA ARG A 554 -10.49 7.08 6.19
C ARG A 554 -9.30 6.30 6.73
N THR A 555 -9.14 5.05 6.29
CA THR A 555 -8.03 4.15 6.64
C THR A 555 -6.83 4.33 5.69
N ILE A 556 -6.32 5.56 5.56
CA ILE A 556 -5.13 5.84 4.74
C ILE A 556 -3.89 5.97 5.62
N TRP A 557 -2.73 5.54 5.11
CA TRP A 557 -1.45 5.79 5.78
C TRP A 557 -1.11 7.28 5.72
N VAL A 558 -0.93 7.91 6.87
CA VAL A 558 -0.67 9.35 6.99
C VAL A 558 0.81 9.56 7.28
N GLN A 559 1.59 9.74 6.22
CA GLN A 559 3.01 10.03 6.29
C GLN A 559 3.36 11.14 5.27
N PRO A 560 4.10 12.18 5.66
CA PRO A 560 4.55 13.21 4.73
C PRO A 560 5.80 12.73 3.98
N THR A 561 5.85 12.98 2.66
CA THR A 561 6.88 12.41 1.77
C THR A 561 7.30 13.42 0.70
N ILE A 562 8.60 13.67 0.60
CA ILE A 562 9.21 14.46 -0.48
C ILE A 562 9.83 13.48 -1.48
N VAL A 563 9.72 13.78 -2.77
CA VAL A 563 10.33 12.97 -3.84
C VAL A 563 11.41 13.81 -4.49
N HIS A 564 12.65 13.37 -4.36
CA HIS A 564 13.78 13.84 -5.15
C HIS A 564 13.91 12.94 -6.38
N TYR A 565 14.49 13.44 -7.46
CA TYR A 565 14.81 12.61 -8.62
C TYR A 565 16.04 13.13 -9.37
N SER A 566 16.60 12.27 -10.20
CA SER A 566 17.59 12.60 -11.23
C SER A 566 17.34 11.76 -12.47
N THR A 567 18.13 11.97 -13.52
CA THR A 567 18.04 11.23 -14.78
C THR A 567 19.44 10.78 -15.18
N SER A 568 19.59 9.56 -15.67
CA SER A 568 20.89 9.06 -16.16
C SER A 568 21.31 9.71 -17.48
N ASP A 569 22.61 9.90 -17.64
CA ASP A 569 23.24 10.45 -18.84
C ASP A 569 23.58 9.37 -19.89
N LYS A 570 24.35 9.74 -20.91
CA LYS A 570 24.81 8.85 -22.00
C LYS A 570 25.68 7.68 -21.54
N ASN A 571 26.37 7.82 -20.42
CA ASN A 571 27.15 6.75 -19.81
C ASN A 571 26.28 5.85 -18.93
N GLY A 572 25.00 6.21 -18.72
CA GLY A 572 24.10 5.60 -17.76
C GLY A 572 24.27 6.15 -16.35
N GLU A 573 25.10 7.17 -16.15
CA GLU A 573 25.48 7.71 -14.84
C GLU A 573 24.45 8.74 -14.36
N PHE A 574 24.14 8.73 -13.06
CA PHE A 574 23.25 9.70 -12.43
C PHE A 574 23.87 10.22 -11.12
N GLU A 575 23.51 11.44 -10.75
CA GLU A 575 23.74 11.97 -9.40
C GLU A 575 22.59 12.84 -8.88
N LEU A 576 22.44 12.87 -7.56
CA LEU A 576 21.64 13.87 -6.84
C LEU A 576 22.13 14.04 -5.40
N PHE A 577 21.81 15.17 -4.79
CA PHE A 577 22.23 15.49 -3.41
C PHE A 577 21.07 15.33 -2.42
N VAL A 578 21.32 14.93 -1.18
CA VAL A 578 20.31 14.80 -0.10
C VAL A 578 20.82 15.27 1.26
N GLY A 579 19.89 15.58 2.17
CA GLY A 579 20.15 15.76 3.60
C GLY A 579 19.93 14.48 4.40
N ASP A 580 19.77 14.61 5.71
CA ASP A 580 19.57 13.45 6.60
C ASP A 580 18.17 12.85 6.46
N GLY A 581 18.01 11.67 7.05
CA GLY A 581 16.73 11.01 7.27
C GLY A 581 16.59 9.70 6.51
N LYS A 582 15.34 9.24 6.39
CA LYS A 582 14.99 7.90 5.92
C LYS A 582 14.49 7.95 4.48
N PHE A 583 15.05 7.10 3.64
CA PHE A 583 14.86 7.12 2.20
C PHE A 583 14.51 5.75 1.62
N ASP A 584 13.85 5.76 0.47
CA ASP A 584 14.00 4.69 -0.53
C ASP A 584 14.44 5.25 -1.88
N ILE A 585 15.17 4.45 -2.65
CA ILE A 585 15.60 4.76 -4.02
C ILE A 585 15.08 3.70 -4.99
N ARG A 586 14.63 4.16 -6.16
CA ARG A 586 13.98 3.39 -7.21
C ARG A 586 14.58 3.77 -8.55
N GLY A 587 15.18 2.79 -9.22
CA GLY A 587 15.66 2.93 -10.59
C GLY A 587 14.61 2.46 -11.61
N PRO A 588 15.00 1.72 -12.67
CA PRO A 588 14.05 1.05 -13.55
C PRO A 588 13.06 0.19 -12.76
N THR A 589 11.81 0.07 -13.22
CA THR A 589 10.73 -0.70 -12.57
C THR A 589 11.06 -2.17 -12.32
N GLN A 590 12.02 -2.74 -13.06
CA GLN A 590 12.50 -4.12 -12.85
C GLN A 590 13.46 -4.26 -11.65
N SER A 591 14.00 -3.15 -11.13
CA SER A 591 14.94 -3.16 -9.99
C SER A 591 14.21 -3.15 -8.64
N PRO A 592 14.73 -3.85 -7.62
CA PRO A 592 14.17 -3.80 -6.27
C PRO A 592 14.36 -2.41 -5.63
N VAL A 593 13.33 -1.95 -4.91
CA VAL A 593 13.37 -0.71 -4.14
C VAL A 593 14.34 -0.83 -2.96
N LYS A 594 15.42 -0.04 -2.97
CA LYS A 594 16.46 -0.08 -1.93
C LYS A 594 16.13 0.97 -0.85
N LYS A 595 16.09 0.56 0.42
CA LYS A 595 15.83 1.46 1.58
C LYS A 595 17.12 1.77 2.32
N PHE A 596 17.29 3.01 2.75
CA PHE A 596 18.50 3.48 3.44
C PHE A 596 18.20 4.66 4.36
N GLU A 597 19.19 5.03 5.17
CA GLU A 597 19.17 6.18 6.06
C GLU A 597 20.48 6.95 5.88
N ILE A 598 20.40 8.28 5.91
CA ILE A 598 21.54 9.20 5.83
C ILE A 598 21.63 9.96 7.15
N THR A 599 22.83 10.06 7.73
CA THR A 599 23.08 10.75 9.01
C THR A 599 24.22 11.78 8.94
N ALA A 600 25.30 11.49 8.19
CA ALA A 600 26.42 12.41 8.00
C ALA A 600 27.32 12.08 6.79
N GLU A 601 27.12 10.94 6.10
CA GLU A 601 28.02 10.47 5.04
C GLU A 601 28.12 11.45 3.86
N SER A 602 29.31 11.58 3.28
CA SER A 602 29.59 12.50 2.16
C SER A 602 28.97 12.04 0.85
N GLU A 603 29.00 10.73 0.59
CA GLU A 603 28.49 10.14 -0.64
C GLU A 603 28.01 8.70 -0.45
N LYS A 604 27.18 8.21 -1.37
CA LYS A 604 26.59 6.86 -1.34
C LYS A 604 26.25 6.38 -2.76
N GLU A 605 26.81 5.23 -3.15
CA GLU A 605 26.64 4.66 -4.50
C GLU A 605 25.40 3.74 -4.59
N PHE A 606 24.68 3.81 -5.72
CA PHE A 606 23.50 3.00 -6.02
C PHE A 606 23.45 2.56 -7.49
N ASN A 607 24.15 1.49 -7.84
CA ASN A 607 24.05 0.90 -9.18
C ASN A 607 22.74 0.12 -9.39
N PHE A 608 22.18 0.22 -10.60
CA PHE A 608 20.96 -0.46 -11.05
C PHE A 608 21.26 -1.26 -12.31
N HIS A 609 20.79 -2.50 -12.33
CA HIS A 609 20.94 -3.39 -13.48
C HIS A 609 19.59 -4.01 -13.82
N ALA A 610 19.22 -4.00 -15.10
CA ALA A 610 17.98 -4.57 -15.62
C ALA A 610 18.28 -5.65 -16.66
N ALA A 611 17.56 -6.78 -16.61
CA ALA A 611 17.78 -7.88 -17.56
C ALA A 611 17.37 -7.53 -19.01
N ARG A 612 16.55 -6.49 -19.19
CA ARG A 612 15.99 -6.00 -20.45
C ARG A 612 15.59 -4.52 -20.34
N PRO A 613 15.38 -3.79 -21.45
CA PRO A 613 14.86 -2.43 -21.41
C PRO A 613 13.52 -2.33 -20.67
N GLU A 614 13.18 -1.14 -20.15
CA GLU A 614 11.92 -0.92 -19.45
C GLU A 614 10.68 -1.11 -20.35
N LYS A 615 10.85 -0.86 -21.66
CA LYS A 615 9.82 -0.94 -22.70
C LYS A 615 10.27 -1.73 -23.92
N GLY A 616 9.32 -2.20 -24.71
CA GLY A 616 9.55 -2.79 -26.03
C GLY A 616 8.27 -2.88 -26.86
N LEU A 617 8.44 -3.24 -28.13
CA LEU A 617 7.33 -3.40 -29.07
C LEU A 617 6.72 -4.82 -28.97
N LEU A 618 5.39 -4.87 -28.89
CA LEU A 618 4.57 -6.05 -29.11
C LEU A 618 3.81 -5.85 -30.43
N ALA A 619 3.99 -6.76 -31.39
CA ALA A 619 3.06 -6.95 -32.49
C ALA A 619 2.02 -8.02 -32.10
N GLY A 620 0.85 -8.01 -32.71
CA GLY A 620 -0.08 -9.12 -32.53
C GLY A 620 -1.27 -9.10 -33.48
N SER A 621 -2.07 -10.15 -33.41
CA SER A 621 -3.30 -10.30 -34.17
C SER A 621 -4.46 -10.70 -33.26
N VAL A 622 -5.67 -10.31 -33.65
CA VAL A 622 -6.92 -10.76 -33.03
C VAL A 622 -7.68 -11.56 -34.08
N VAL A 623 -8.05 -12.80 -33.73
CA VAL A 623 -8.63 -13.78 -34.68
C VAL A 623 -9.84 -14.49 -34.10
N THR A 624 -10.70 -15.02 -34.96
CA THR A 624 -11.83 -15.89 -34.57
C THR A 624 -11.36 -17.34 -34.32
N GLY A 625 -12.22 -18.34 -34.58
CA GLY A 625 -12.00 -19.76 -34.25
C GLY A 625 -11.05 -20.50 -35.22
N ASN A 626 -11.52 -21.65 -35.74
CA ASN A 626 -10.76 -22.48 -36.67
C ASN A 626 -11.59 -22.68 -37.97
N PRO A 627 -11.11 -22.27 -39.16
CA PRO A 627 -9.85 -21.56 -39.41
C PRO A 627 -9.84 -20.14 -38.81
N PRO A 628 -8.69 -19.60 -38.36
CA PRO A 628 -8.62 -18.26 -37.78
C PRO A 628 -8.88 -17.17 -38.83
N GLN A 629 -9.93 -16.38 -38.65
CA GLN A 629 -10.21 -15.19 -39.48
C GLN A 629 -9.82 -13.92 -38.72
N PRO A 630 -9.23 -12.90 -39.38
CA PRO A 630 -8.85 -11.65 -38.72
C PRO A 630 -10.06 -10.86 -38.22
N VAL A 631 -9.94 -10.23 -37.06
CA VAL A 631 -11.00 -9.39 -36.48
C VAL A 631 -10.59 -7.91 -36.55
N PRO A 632 -11.15 -7.13 -37.48
CA PRO A 632 -10.82 -5.71 -37.63
C PRO A 632 -11.43 -4.86 -36.52
N ASN A 633 -10.80 -3.72 -36.21
CA ASN A 633 -11.27 -2.74 -35.22
C ASN A 633 -11.58 -3.32 -33.82
N ALA A 634 -10.91 -4.40 -33.41
CA ALA A 634 -11.06 -4.98 -32.09
C ALA A 634 -10.39 -4.11 -31.01
N GLU A 635 -11.09 -3.88 -29.89
CA GLU A 635 -10.52 -3.24 -28.69
C GLU A 635 -9.50 -4.20 -28.04
N VAL A 636 -8.24 -3.79 -27.90
CA VAL A 636 -7.18 -4.56 -27.21
C VAL A 636 -6.73 -3.81 -25.95
N SER A 637 -6.61 -4.53 -24.83
CA SER A 637 -6.13 -3.96 -23.56
C SER A 637 -5.28 -4.94 -22.77
N GLY A 638 -4.25 -4.45 -22.07
CA GLY A 638 -3.31 -5.29 -21.30
C GLY A 638 -3.11 -4.77 -19.87
N ILE A 639 -3.30 -5.64 -18.88
CA ILE A 639 -3.03 -5.36 -17.47
C ILE A 639 -1.67 -5.97 -17.11
N TYR A 640 -0.71 -5.12 -16.71
CA TYR A 640 0.59 -5.58 -16.25
C TYR A 640 0.46 -6.29 -14.89
N ARG A 641 1.04 -7.48 -14.78
CA ARG A 641 1.17 -8.23 -13.53
C ARG A 641 2.32 -7.71 -12.67
N TYR A 642 2.40 -6.39 -12.48
CA TYR A 642 3.41 -5.74 -11.67
C TYR A 642 2.90 -4.43 -11.07
N ASN A 643 3.20 -4.17 -9.79
CA ASN A 643 2.53 -3.14 -9.00
C ASN A 643 3.16 -1.73 -9.07
N LEU A 644 4.34 -1.59 -9.67
CA LEU A 644 4.96 -0.29 -10.00
C LEU A 644 4.98 -0.02 -11.52
N ALA A 645 4.32 -0.86 -12.33
CA ALA A 645 4.11 -0.61 -13.74
C ALA A 645 3.22 0.63 -13.97
N GLY A 646 3.25 1.17 -15.19
CA GLY A 646 2.49 2.35 -15.59
C GLY A 646 0.98 2.11 -15.78
N ARG A 647 0.42 2.69 -16.84
CA ARG A 647 -1.01 2.55 -17.17
C ARG A 647 -1.25 1.27 -17.96
N ASP A 648 -2.39 0.62 -17.72
CA ASP A 648 -2.89 -0.47 -18.56
C ASP A 648 -2.70 -0.15 -20.06
N MET A 649 -2.06 -1.07 -20.78
CA MET A 649 -1.85 -1.00 -22.23
C MET A 649 -3.19 -0.93 -22.95
N LYS A 650 -3.29 -0.14 -24.02
CA LYS A 650 -4.42 -0.18 -24.97
C LYS A 650 -3.95 -0.07 -26.41
N SER A 651 -4.68 -0.72 -27.31
CA SER A 651 -4.53 -0.61 -28.76
C SER A 651 -5.84 -1.01 -29.47
N ALA A 652 -5.90 -0.84 -30.79
CA ALA A 652 -6.94 -1.41 -31.63
C ALA A 652 -6.33 -2.14 -32.84
N THR A 653 -7.07 -3.08 -33.45
CA THR A 653 -6.62 -3.74 -34.68
C THR A 653 -6.96 -2.96 -35.96
N ASP A 654 -6.06 -3.03 -36.94
CA ASP A 654 -6.30 -2.60 -38.32
C ASP A 654 -7.34 -3.48 -39.04
N GLU A 655 -7.68 -3.14 -40.29
CA GLU A 655 -8.63 -3.91 -41.11
C GLU A 655 -8.16 -5.35 -41.43
N SER A 656 -6.90 -5.68 -41.18
CA SER A 656 -6.35 -7.05 -41.28
C SER A 656 -6.26 -7.77 -39.92
N GLY A 657 -6.89 -7.21 -38.88
CA GLY A 657 -6.93 -7.81 -37.55
C GLY A 657 -5.61 -7.74 -36.78
N ARG A 658 -4.66 -6.87 -37.16
CA ARG A 658 -3.35 -6.74 -36.52
C ARG A 658 -3.22 -5.46 -35.70
N PHE A 659 -2.49 -5.53 -34.59
CA PHE A 659 -2.14 -4.37 -33.76
C PHE A 659 -0.62 -4.33 -33.52
N LYS A 660 -0.08 -3.15 -33.16
CA LYS A 660 1.32 -2.98 -32.76
C LYS A 660 1.40 -1.90 -31.69
N VAL A 661 2.05 -2.20 -30.57
CA VAL A 661 2.01 -1.36 -29.37
C VAL A 661 3.34 -1.40 -28.62
N GLU A 662 3.84 -0.23 -28.23
CA GLU A 662 4.91 -0.10 -27.24
C GLU A 662 4.32 -0.37 -25.84
N ARG A 663 4.91 -1.32 -25.12
CA ARG A 663 4.49 -1.75 -23.78
C ARG A 663 5.67 -1.76 -22.81
N GLU A 664 5.38 -1.73 -21.52
CA GLU A 664 6.36 -2.08 -20.50
C GLU A 664 6.61 -3.61 -20.51
N LEU A 665 7.86 -4.01 -20.32
CA LEU A 665 8.28 -5.42 -20.44
C LEU A 665 8.04 -6.21 -19.14
N HIS A 666 6.77 -6.25 -18.73
CA HIS A 666 6.25 -7.08 -17.62
C HIS A 666 5.41 -8.25 -18.16
N ARG A 667 5.13 -9.25 -17.31
CA ARG A 667 4.03 -10.21 -17.60
C ARG A 667 2.74 -9.43 -17.77
N THR A 668 1.95 -9.73 -18.80
CA THR A 668 0.77 -8.93 -19.16
C THR A 668 -0.42 -9.83 -19.48
N VAL A 669 -1.54 -9.65 -18.78
CA VAL A 669 -2.80 -10.30 -19.15
C VAL A 669 -3.52 -9.41 -20.16
N ILE A 670 -3.64 -9.87 -21.39
CA ILE A 670 -4.24 -9.15 -22.51
C ILE A 670 -5.65 -9.66 -22.76
N TYR A 671 -6.60 -8.73 -22.83
CA TYR A 671 -8.00 -8.93 -23.22
C TYR A 671 -8.25 -8.24 -24.55
N ALA A 672 -8.80 -8.97 -25.52
CA ALA A 672 -9.26 -8.44 -26.79
C ALA A 672 -10.78 -8.63 -26.94
N ARG A 673 -11.46 -7.66 -27.56
CA ARG A 673 -12.91 -7.67 -27.79
C ARG A 673 -13.25 -7.12 -29.17
N SER A 674 -14.13 -7.83 -29.88
CA SER A 674 -14.78 -7.36 -31.11
C SER A 674 -15.49 -6.00 -30.97
N LYS A 675 -15.55 -5.24 -32.07
CA LYS A 675 -16.24 -3.93 -32.16
C LYS A 675 -17.73 -3.99 -31.83
N ASP A 676 -18.41 -5.07 -32.22
CA ASP A 676 -19.83 -5.34 -31.92
C ASP A 676 -20.05 -5.89 -30.50
N LYS A 677 -18.95 -6.13 -29.78
CA LYS A 677 -18.88 -6.52 -28.37
C LYS A 677 -19.36 -7.93 -28.04
N LYS A 678 -19.66 -8.78 -29.03
CA LYS A 678 -20.15 -10.17 -28.83
C LYS A 678 -19.05 -11.21 -28.64
N LEU A 679 -17.90 -11.04 -29.30
CA LEU A 679 -16.73 -11.90 -29.19
C LEU A 679 -15.64 -11.28 -28.29
N ALA A 680 -15.01 -12.08 -27.44
CA ALA A 680 -13.82 -11.67 -26.68
C ALA A 680 -12.88 -12.85 -26.36
N GLY A 681 -11.67 -12.54 -25.89
CA GLY A 681 -10.65 -13.51 -25.49
C GLY A 681 -9.64 -12.93 -24.51
N VAL A 682 -8.98 -13.80 -23.73
CA VAL A 682 -7.93 -13.45 -22.78
C VAL A 682 -6.72 -14.36 -22.99
N VAL A 683 -5.52 -13.78 -22.99
CA VAL A 683 -4.22 -14.49 -22.97
C VAL A 683 -3.29 -13.82 -21.95
N GLU A 684 -2.35 -14.57 -21.35
CA GLU A 684 -1.23 -13.98 -20.61
C GLU A 684 0.04 -14.12 -21.44
N ILE A 685 0.80 -13.04 -21.58
CA ILE A 685 2.10 -13.02 -22.26
C ILE A 685 3.24 -12.75 -21.28
N GLY A 686 4.38 -13.38 -21.55
CA GLY A 686 5.64 -13.16 -20.86
C GLY A 686 6.27 -11.79 -21.13
N PRO A 687 7.22 -11.37 -20.29
CA PRO A 687 7.90 -10.08 -20.42
C PRO A 687 8.92 -10.03 -21.58
N ASP A 688 9.22 -11.13 -22.27
CA ASP A 688 10.09 -11.20 -23.46
C ASP A 688 9.30 -11.28 -24.79
N GLU A 689 7.98 -11.50 -24.73
CA GLU A 689 7.17 -11.77 -25.92
C GLU A 689 6.96 -10.51 -26.78
N LYS A 690 7.34 -10.65 -28.05
CA LYS A 690 7.30 -9.63 -29.11
C LYS A 690 6.14 -9.83 -30.10
N MET A 691 5.51 -11.01 -30.10
CA MET A 691 4.38 -11.37 -30.96
C MET A 691 3.32 -12.12 -30.13
N VAL A 692 2.03 -11.87 -30.40
CA VAL A 692 0.91 -12.60 -29.78
C VAL A 692 -0.26 -12.76 -30.75
N THR A 693 -0.90 -13.93 -30.75
CA THR A 693 -2.20 -14.17 -31.41
C THR A 693 -3.26 -14.30 -30.34
N ILE A 694 -4.34 -13.52 -30.44
CA ILE A 694 -5.42 -13.49 -29.44
C ILE A 694 -6.68 -14.09 -30.07
N PRO A 695 -7.01 -15.37 -29.80
CA PRO A 695 -8.26 -15.97 -30.26
C PRO A 695 -9.43 -15.40 -29.45
N ILE A 696 -10.47 -14.92 -30.12
CA ILE A 696 -11.71 -14.45 -29.51
C ILE A 696 -12.90 -15.33 -29.87
N ARG A 697 -13.73 -15.64 -28.88
CA ARG A 697 -14.88 -16.55 -28.97
C ARG A 697 -16.16 -15.84 -28.50
N PRO A 698 -17.36 -16.35 -28.83
CA PRO A 698 -18.61 -15.85 -28.26
C PRO A 698 -18.58 -15.87 -26.74
N LEU A 699 -19.15 -14.83 -26.13
CA LEU A 699 -19.21 -14.68 -24.67
C LEU A 699 -20.28 -15.59 -24.06
N GLY A 700 -19.94 -16.24 -22.93
CA GLY A 700 -20.87 -17.03 -22.13
C GLY A 700 -21.77 -16.19 -21.23
N THR A 701 -22.79 -16.86 -20.68
CA THR A 701 -23.74 -16.30 -19.72
C THR A 701 -23.95 -17.24 -18.53
N ALA A 702 -24.43 -16.73 -17.41
CA ALA A 702 -24.83 -17.55 -16.26
C ALA A 702 -26.08 -17.00 -15.56
N LEU A 703 -26.90 -17.89 -15.03
CA LEU A 703 -28.14 -17.60 -14.32
C LEU A 703 -28.00 -18.04 -12.85
N ALA A 704 -28.64 -17.33 -11.93
CA ALA A 704 -28.68 -17.67 -10.51
C ALA A 704 -29.89 -17.03 -9.82
N GLN A 705 -30.33 -17.60 -8.70
CA GLN A 705 -31.29 -16.99 -7.78
C GLN A 705 -30.64 -16.77 -6.41
N LEU A 706 -30.79 -15.59 -5.80
CA LEU A 706 -30.34 -15.33 -4.42
C LEU A 706 -31.50 -15.39 -3.45
N ILE A 707 -31.28 -16.09 -2.33
CA ILE A 707 -32.18 -16.10 -1.17
C ILE A 707 -31.40 -15.79 0.12
N ASP A 708 -32.08 -15.28 1.15
CA ASP A 708 -31.49 -15.20 2.49
C ASP A 708 -31.38 -16.62 3.08
N ALA A 709 -30.21 -16.98 3.59
CA ALA A 709 -29.95 -18.33 4.08
C ALA A 709 -30.80 -18.73 5.30
N LYS A 710 -31.39 -17.77 6.03
CA LYS A 710 -32.20 -17.97 7.22
C LYS A 710 -33.70 -17.92 6.90
N THR A 711 -34.19 -16.93 6.14
CA THR A 711 -35.64 -16.82 5.85
C THR A 711 -36.06 -17.59 4.59
N LYS A 712 -35.11 -17.91 3.70
CA LYS A 712 -35.32 -18.49 2.36
C LYS A 712 -36.10 -17.61 1.39
N GLU A 713 -36.36 -16.35 1.75
CA GLU A 713 -36.99 -15.35 0.90
C GLU A 713 -36.01 -14.86 -0.19
N PRO A 714 -36.49 -14.54 -1.41
CA PRO A 714 -35.68 -13.91 -2.44
C PRO A 714 -35.03 -12.60 -2.00
N LEU A 715 -33.81 -12.36 -2.46
CA LEU A 715 -33.10 -11.10 -2.21
C LEU A 715 -33.23 -10.17 -3.42
N GLN A 716 -34.17 -9.24 -3.32
CA GLN A 716 -34.51 -8.21 -4.31
C GLN A 716 -33.51 -7.03 -4.28
N ASP A 717 -33.37 -6.30 -5.40
CA ASP A 717 -32.51 -5.11 -5.56
C ASP A 717 -31.10 -5.27 -4.93
N ARG A 718 -30.41 -6.35 -5.29
CA ARG A 718 -29.03 -6.62 -4.85
C ARG A 718 -28.06 -6.40 -5.99
N GLU A 719 -27.25 -5.34 -5.89
CA GLU A 719 -26.11 -5.14 -6.77
C GLU A 719 -25.10 -6.29 -6.61
N ILE A 720 -24.84 -7.00 -7.71
CA ILE A 720 -23.83 -8.04 -7.86
C ILE A 720 -22.70 -7.52 -8.74
N SER A 721 -21.45 -7.81 -8.37
CA SER A 721 -20.26 -7.50 -9.16
C SER A 721 -19.44 -8.78 -9.39
N TYR A 722 -19.06 -9.01 -10.65
CA TYR A 722 -18.39 -10.23 -11.10
C TYR A 722 -17.16 -9.92 -11.94
N GLY A 723 -16.15 -10.79 -11.90
CA GLY A 723 -14.95 -10.64 -12.73
C GLY A 723 -13.85 -11.64 -12.42
N VAL A 724 -12.88 -11.68 -13.34
CA VAL A 724 -11.67 -12.51 -13.29
C VAL A 724 -10.63 -11.86 -12.37
N LYS A 725 -9.86 -12.67 -11.62
CA LYS A 725 -8.76 -12.18 -10.79
C LYS A 725 -7.47 -12.04 -11.59
N VAL A 726 -7.06 -10.81 -11.92
CA VAL A 726 -5.73 -10.55 -12.50
C VAL A 726 -4.76 -10.20 -11.36
N HIS A 727 -3.81 -11.09 -11.09
CA HIS A 727 -2.84 -10.93 -10.00
C HIS A 727 -1.72 -9.95 -10.36
N ILE A 728 -1.52 -8.92 -9.55
CA ILE A 728 -0.59 -7.81 -9.81
C ILE A 728 0.81 -8.15 -9.25
N GLY A 729 1.36 -9.25 -9.77
CA GLY A 729 2.60 -9.90 -9.35
C GLY A 729 2.54 -11.40 -9.67
N ASP A 730 3.20 -12.22 -8.86
CA ASP A 730 2.99 -13.67 -8.85
C ASP A 730 1.54 -14.06 -8.45
N ASP A 731 1.21 -15.35 -8.52
CA ASP A 731 -0.16 -15.85 -8.27
C ASP A 731 -0.60 -15.77 -6.79
N LYS A 732 0.29 -15.33 -5.88
CA LYS A 732 0.02 -15.03 -4.47
C LYS A 732 -0.09 -13.52 -4.20
N ALA A 733 0.25 -12.67 -5.17
CA ALA A 733 0.16 -11.22 -5.08
C ALA A 733 -1.31 -10.74 -5.02
N PRO A 734 -1.57 -9.51 -4.51
CA PRO A 734 -2.89 -8.89 -4.57
C PRO A 734 -3.41 -8.79 -6.02
N TRP A 735 -4.70 -9.02 -6.23
CA TRP A 735 -5.33 -9.04 -7.54
C TRP A 735 -6.26 -7.84 -7.78
N ARG A 736 -6.59 -7.64 -9.06
CA ARG A 736 -7.62 -6.72 -9.56
C ARG A 736 -8.72 -7.51 -10.26
N THR A 737 -9.96 -7.39 -9.78
CA THR A 737 -11.14 -7.91 -10.47
C THR A 737 -11.30 -7.20 -11.82
N SER A 738 -11.32 -7.97 -12.90
CA SER A 738 -11.22 -7.50 -14.29
C SER A 738 -12.15 -8.30 -15.22
N PHE A 739 -12.34 -7.83 -16.46
CA PHE A 739 -13.02 -8.57 -17.55
C PHE A 739 -14.45 -9.08 -17.22
N GLY A 740 -15.14 -8.43 -16.30
CA GLY A 740 -16.54 -8.70 -15.94
C GLY A 740 -17.33 -7.40 -15.78
N GLY A 741 -18.34 -7.38 -14.91
CA GLY A 741 -19.25 -6.25 -14.79
C GLY A 741 -20.08 -6.23 -13.50
N THR A 742 -21.27 -5.66 -13.62
CA THR A 742 -22.28 -5.58 -12.56
C THR A 742 -23.66 -5.93 -13.10
N THR A 743 -24.50 -6.50 -12.25
CA THR A 743 -25.91 -6.81 -12.53
C THR A 743 -26.70 -6.64 -11.21
N THR A 744 -28.03 -6.68 -11.27
CA THR A 744 -28.90 -6.55 -10.08
C THR A 744 -29.93 -7.69 -10.08
N THR A 745 -30.34 -8.15 -8.91
CA THR A 745 -31.41 -9.16 -8.80
C THR A 745 -32.80 -8.56 -9.02
N ASP A 746 -33.70 -9.34 -9.62
CA ASP A 746 -35.12 -9.02 -9.78
C ASP A 746 -35.95 -9.29 -8.51
N ASP A 747 -37.27 -9.12 -8.61
CA ASP A 747 -38.21 -9.26 -7.50
C ASP A 747 -38.33 -10.72 -7.00
N GLU A 748 -37.97 -11.70 -7.83
CA GLU A 748 -37.84 -13.11 -7.45
C GLU A 748 -36.39 -13.50 -7.12
N GLY A 749 -35.50 -12.51 -6.94
CA GLY A 749 -34.09 -12.70 -6.55
C GLY A 749 -33.20 -13.29 -7.65
N ARG A 750 -33.71 -13.45 -8.87
CA ARG A 750 -32.98 -13.99 -10.02
C ARG A 750 -32.04 -12.94 -10.58
N LEU A 751 -30.94 -13.37 -11.20
CA LEU A 751 -30.05 -12.51 -11.97
C LEU A 751 -29.50 -13.21 -13.20
N GLU A 752 -29.09 -12.41 -14.17
CA GLU A 752 -28.29 -12.85 -15.31
C GLU A 752 -26.91 -12.19 -15.29
N ILE A 753 -25.88 -13.00 -15.47
CA ILE A 753 -24.48 -12.61 -15.59
C ILE A 753 -24.10 -12.74 -17.07
N ARG A 754 -23.87 -11.61 -17.75
CA ARG A 754 -23.52 -11.55 -19.19
C ARG A 754 -22.04 -11.23 -19.41
N ASN A 755 -21.56 -11.47 -20.62
CA ASN A 755 -20.22 -11.11 -21.09
C ASN A 755 -19.07 -11.91 -20.43
N LEU A 756 -19.27 -13.20 -20.16
CA LEU A 756 -18.24 -14.05 -19.58
C LEU A 756 -17.27 -14.55 -20.66
N VAL A 757 -15.97 -14.38 -20.45
CA VAL A 757 -14.94 -14.90 -21.37
C VAL A 757 -14.75 -16.40 -21.14
N LEU A 758 -14.82 -17.18 -22.22
CA LEU A 758 -14.75 -18.64 -22.14
C LEU A 758 -13.39 -19.13 -21.66
N GLY A 759 -13.41 -20.04 -20.68
CA GLY A 759 -12.25 -20.62 -20.00
C GLY A 759 -11.73 -19.83 -18.80
N GLN A 760 -12.36 -18.70 -18.43
CA GLN A 760 -11.92 -17.84 -17.32
C GLN A 760 -12.75 -18.05 -16.04
N ASP A 761 -12.08 -18.05 -14.88
CA ASP A 761 -12.72 -18.13 -13.57
C ASP A 761 -13.26 -16.77 -13.08
N TYR A 762 -14.57 -16.69 -12.85
CA TYR A 762 -15.25 -15.52 -12.32
C TYR A 762 -15.65 -15.71 -10.85
N ASP A 763 -15.25 -14.79 -9.98
CA ASP A 763 -15.85 -14.62 -8.65
C ASP A 763 -17.15 -13.82 -8.79
N ILE A 764 -18.26 -14.32 -8.23
CA ILE A 764 -19.56 -13.63 -8.17
C ILE A 764 -19.70 -13.01 -6.78
N ASN A 765 -19.84 -11.69 -6.67
CA ASN A 765 -19.78 -10.98 -5.40
C ASN A 765 -21.01 -10.10 -5.16
N LEU A 766 -21.70 -10.33 -4.04
CA LEU A 766 -22.69 -9.40 -3.51
C LEU A 766 -22.00 -8.09 -3.08
N VAL A 767 -22.46 -6.97 -3.59
CA VAL A 767 -22.02 -5.63 -3.20
C VAL A 767 -22.86 -5.16 -2.00
N ASN A 768 -22.20 -4.66 -0.96
CA ASN A 768 -22.85 -4.16 0.24
C ASN A 768 -22.50 -2.68 0.40
N ARG A 769 -23.54 -1.82 0.42
CA ARG A 769 -23.48 -0.38 0.65
C ARG A 769 -24.40 -0.04 1.83
N PRO A 770 -23.88 0.20 3.04
CA PRO A 770 -24.71 0.58 4.17
C PRO A 770 -25.39 1.93 3.92
N LYS A 771 -26.70 2.06 4.18
CA LYS A 771 -27.44 3.31 3.93
C LYS A 771 -26.90 4.51 4.75
N ASP A 772 -26.30 4.25 5.90
CA ASP A 772 -25.63 5.25 6.75
C ASP A 772 -24.21 5.64 6.27
N GLN A 773 -23.60 4.79 5.42
CA GLN A 773 -22.23 4.94 4.92
C GLN A 773 -22.17 4.54 3.43
N PRO A 774 -22.86 5.22 2.50
CA PRO A 774 -22.94 4.81 1.09
C PRO A 774 -21.58 4.76 0.37
N ASN A 775 -20.63 5.57 0.85
CA ASN A 775 -19.23 5.57 0.39
C ASN A 775 -18.41 4.34 0.86
N ARG A 776 -18.94 3.51 1.77
CA ARG A 776 -18.30 2.31 2.29
C ARG A 776 -18.83 1.07 1.55
N VAL A 777 -18.23 0.79 0.40
CA VAL A 777 -18.51 -0.44 -0.34
C VAL A 777 -17.74 -1.61 0.28
N SER A 778 -18.40 -2.76 0.44
CA SER A 778 -17.72 -4.03 0.74
C SER A 778 -18.35 -5.19 -0.04
N TRP A 779 -17.49 -6.05 -0.59
CA TRP A 779 -17.88 -7.18 -1.41
C TRP A 779 -17.83 -8.47 -0.61
N ARG A 780 -18.75 -9.40 -0.91
CA ARG A 780 -18.71 -10.78 -0.44
C ARG A 780 -18.90 -11.71 -1.62
N THR A 781 -17.96 -12.60 -1.86
CA THR A 781 -18.12 -13.71 -2.82
C THR A 781 -19.26 -14.61 -2.35
N ILE A 782 -20.22 -14.87 -3.23
CA ILE A 782 -21.42 -15.70 -3.00
C ILE A 782 -21.47 -16.92 -3.91
N GLY A 783 -20.71 -16.91 -5.02
CA GLY A 783 -20.59 -18.01 -5.96
C GLY A 783 -19.39 -17.83 -6.87
N LYS A 784 -19.18 -18.79 -7.77
CA LYS A 784 -18.20 -18.71 -8.87
C LYS A 784 -18.79 -19.34 -10.12
N VAL A 785 -18.26 -18.96 -11.29
CA VAL A 785 -18.58 -19.60 -12.56
C VAL A 785 -17.36 -19.60 -13.48
N LYS A 786 -17.22 -20.67 -14.28
CA LYS A 786 -16.19 -20.82 -15.32
C LYS A 786 -16.85 -21.42 -16.57
N PRO A 787 -17.29 -20.61 -17.54
CA PRO A 787 -17.93 -21.13 -18.75
C PRO A 787 -16.87 -21.61 -19.74
N GLU A 788 -16.94 -22.87 -20.16
CA GLU A 788 -16.09 -23.38 -21.25
C GLU A 788 -16.71 -23.12 -22.64
N GLU A 789 -18.05 -23.04 -22.67
CA GLU A 789 -18.90 -22.82 -23.84
C GLU A 789 -19.83 -21.60 -23.65
N SER A 790 -20.45 -21.13 -24.74
CA SER A 790 -21.27 -19.92 -24.76
C SER A 790 -22.66 -20.04 -24.14
N GLN A 791 -23.15 -21.27 -23.97
CA GLN A 791 -24.50 -21.55 -23.50
C GLN A 791 -24.71 -21.08 -22.04
N PRO A 792 -25.94 -20.72 -21.62
CA PRO A 792 -26.19 -20.29 -20.25
C PRO A 792 -25.89 -21.39 -19.24
N ILE A 793 -25.06 -21.09 -18.25
CA ILE A 793 -24.85 -21.96 -17.07
C ILE A 793 -25.88 -21.58 -16.01
N ASP A 794 -26.73 -22.53 -15.62
CA ASP A 794 -27.53 -22.39 -14.41
C ASP A 794 -26.67 -22.73 -13.18
N LEU A 795 -26.61 -21.79 -12.23
CA LEU A 795 -25.93 -21.92 -10.94
C LEU A 795 -26.92 -22.25 -9.80
N GLY A 796 -28.22 -22.30 -10.10
CA GLY A 796 -29.29 -22.54 -9.15
C GLY A 796 -29.38 -21.48 -8.06
N THR A 797 -29.76 -21.91 -6.87
CA THR A 797 -30.03 -21.04 -5.72
C THR A 797 -28.77 -20.81 -4.87
N LEU A 798 -28.33 -19.56 -4.76
CA LEU A 798 -27.17 -19.13 -3.97
C LEU A 798 -27.61 -18.51 -2.63
N GLU A 799 -27.37 -19.21 -1.52
CA GLU A 799 -27.76 -18.75 -0.19
C GLU A 799 -26.84 -17.67 0.40
N VAL A 800 -27.40 -16.50 0.72
CA VAL A 800 -26.69 -15.41 1.38
C VAL A 800 -27.08 -15.37 2.87
N SER A 801 -26.18 -15.83 3.74
CA SER A 801 -26.34 -15.65 5.18
C SER A 801 -26.04 -14.21 5.63
N PRO A 802 -26.73 -13.65 6.64
CA PRO A 802 -26.48 -12.28 7.09
C PRO A 802 -25.04 -12.08 7.61
N PRO A 803 -24.46 -10.87 7.46
CA PRO A 803 -23.09 -10.59 7.86
C PRO A 803 -22.88 -10.81 9.36
N LYS A 804 -21.70 -11.31 9.71
CA LYS A 804 -21.29 -11.51 11.09
C LYS A 804 -21.11 -10.11 11.74
N PRO A 805 -21.79 -9.79 12.86
CA PRO A 805 -21.64 -8.48 13.49
C PRO A 805 -20.19 -8.36 13.99
N PRO A 806 -19.51 -7.21 13.75
CA PRO A 806 -18.09 -7.09 14.05
C PRO A 806 -17.84 -7.27 15.55
N TYR A 807 -16.90 -8.15 15.90
CA TYR A 807 -16.46 -8.35 17.28
C TYR A 807 -16.11 -7.01 17.95
N LYS A 808 -16.90 -6.67 18.98
CA LYS A 808 -16.51 -5.68 19.98
C LYS A 808 -15.63 -6.40 21.00
N PRO A 809 -14.36 -6.02 21.18
CA PRO A 809 -13.55 -6.55 22.27
C PRO A 809 -14.22 -6.19 23.60
N PRO A 810 -14.40 -7.16 24.52
CA PRO A 810 -15.08 -6.88 25.78
C PRO A 810 -14.25 -5.90 26.63
N THR A 811 -14.93 -5.03 27.36
CA THR A 811 -14.33 -4.06 28.28
C THR A 811 -13.64 -4.78 29.45
N THR A 812 -12.86 -4.05 30.24
CA THR A 812 -12.18 -4.64 31.40
C THR A 812 -13.19 -5.03 32.48
N GLU A 813 -14.29 -4.29 32.68
CA GLU A 813 -15.39 -4.69 33.56
C GLU A 813 -16.12 -5.95 33.05
N GLU A 814 -16.38 -6.05 31.74
CA GLU A 814 -16.99 -7.25 31.15
C GLU A 814 -16.10 -8.50 31.32
N ARG A 815 -14.78 -8.35 31.16
CA ARG A 815 -13.81 -9.44 31.39
C ARG A 815 -13.77 -9.86 32.85
N ILE A 816 -13.78 -8.90 33.78
CA ILE A 816 -13.84 -9.16 35.22
C ILE A 816 -15.14 -9.93 35.55
N ALA A 817 -16.29 -9.42 35.12
CA ALA A 817 -17.58 -10.08 35.33
C ALA A 817 -17.60 -11.50 34.76
N ALA A 818 -17.03 -11.72 33.57
CA ALA A 818 -16.95 -13.05 32.95
C ALA A 818 -16.04 -14.03 33.74
N ALA A 819 -14.95 -13.55 34.35
CA ALA A 819 -14.04 -14.39 35.12
C ALA A 819 -14.67 -14.93 36.42
N PHE A 820 -15.57 -14.18 37.04
CA PHE A 820 -16.31 -14.62 38.22
C PHE A 820 -17.56 -15.45 37.85
N LYS A 821 -18.22 -15.19 36.71
CA LYS A 821 -19.44 -15.87 36.22
C LYS A 821 -19.20 -17.22 35.48
N VAL A 822 -18.09 -17.91 35.75
CA VAL A 822 -17.82 -19.23 35.15
C VAL A 822 -18.75 -20.31 35.73
N LYS A 823 -19.45 -21.05 34.86
CA LYS A 823 -20.43 -22.11 35.25
C LYS A 823 -19.82 -23.21 36.13
N GLY A 824 -20.64 -23.71 37.06
CA GLY A 824 -20.30 -24.73 38.07
C GLY A 824 -19.93 -24.10 39.42
N THR A 825 -20.06 -24.85 40.51
CA THR A 825 -19.66 -24.39 41.85
C THR A 825 -18.15 -24.12 41.92
N PRO A 826 -17.65 -23.36 42.91
CA PRO A 826 -16.22 -23.22 43.17
C PRO A 826 -15.46 -24.57 43.23
N LEU A 827 -16.08 -25.61 43.80
CA LEU A 827 -15.48 -26.95 43.90
C LEU A 827 -15.49 -27.74 42.57
N ASP A 828 -16.55 -27.63 41.76
CA ASP A 828 -16.58 -28.20 40.41
C ASP A 828 -15.52 -27.55 39.52
N ARG A 829 -15.42 -26.22 39.62
CA ARG A 829 -14.46 -25.40 38.90
C ARG A 829 -13.03 -25.79 39.29
N PHE A 830 -12.75 -25.91 40.59
CA PHE A 830 -11.46 -26.39 41.09
C PHE A 830 -11.12 -27.78 40.51
N THR A 831 -12.04 -28.74 40.62
CA THR A 831 -11.86 -30.12 40.13
C THR A 831 -11.57 -30.18 38.62
N ARG A 832 -12.27 -29.37 37.82
CA ARG A 832 -11.98 -29.18 36.38
C ARG A 832 -10.64 -28.51 36.13
N SER A 833 -10.34 -27.44 36.87
CA SER A 833 -9.10 -26.68 36.73
C SER A 833 -7.88 -27.52 37.09
N LYS A 834 -7.94 -28.46 38.05
CA LYS A 834 -6.87 -29.43 38.33
C LYS A 834 -6.54 -30.30 37.11
N ARG A 835 -7.57 -30.79 36.40
CA ARG A 835 -7.40 -31.55 35.16
C ARG A 835 -6.74 -30.68 34.07
N ASP A 836 -7.21 -29.45 33.88
CA ASP A 836 -6.61 -28.51 32.94
C ASP A 836 -5.16 -28.15 33.32
N ALA A 837 -4.85 -27.97 34.60
CA ALA A 837 -3.53 -27.64 35.14
C ALA A 837 -2.49 -28.73 34.83
N LYS A 838 -2.84 -30.00 35.07
CA LYS A 838 -2.03 -31.16 34.66
C LYS A 838 -1.79 -31.17 33.15
N ILE A 839 -2.85 -31.01 32.34
CA ILE A 839 -2.78 -31.04 30.87
C ILE A 839 -1.96 -29.86 30.30
N THR A 840 -2.03 -28.68 30.92
CA THR A 840 -1.33 -27.46 30.47
C THR A 840 0.06 -27.27 31.06
N MET A 841 0.44 -28.06 32.07
CA MET A 841 1.60 -27.80 32.93
C MET A 841 1.56 -26.38 33.49
N GLN A 842 0.51 -26.11 34.28
CA GLN A 842 0.27 -24.86 35.00
C GLN A 842 -0.06 -25.17 36.47
N ARG A 843 0.22 -24.22 37.37
CA ARG A 843 -0.33 -24.22 38.74
C ARG A 843 -1.74 -23.64 38.73
N LEU A 844 -2.48 -23.79 39.83
CA LEU A 844 -3.72 -23.04 40.05
C LEU A 844 -3.41 -21.78 40.86
N LEU A 845 -4.02 -20.67 40.48
CA LEU A 845 -4.08 -19.45 41.29
C LEU A 845 -5.55 -19.14 41.56
N ILE A 846 -5.97 -19.34 42.80
CA ILE A 846 -7.35 -19.15 43.23
C ILE A 846 -7.44 -17.74 43.84
N LEU A 847 -8.24 -16.88 43.23
CA LEU A 847 -8.46 -15.49 43.67
C LEU A 847 -9.86 -15.40 44.29
N PHE A 848 -9.92 -15.33 45.61
CA PHE A 848 -11.15 -15.07 46.36
C PHE A 848 -11.35 -13.56 46.54
N GLY A 849 -12.57 -13.07 46.31
CA GLY A 849 -12.96 -11.69 46.64
C GLY A 849 -14.30 -11.27 46.04
N ASP A 850 -14.75 -10.05 46.35
CA ASP A 850 -15.89 -9.44 45.67
C ASP A 850 -15.47 -8.96 44.26
N PRO A 851 -16.15 -9.36 43.16
CA PRO A 851 -15.88 -8.83 41.82
C PRO A 851 -15.94 -7.29 41.70
N LYS A 852 -16.61 -6.58 42.63
CA LYS A 852 -16.64 -5.11 42.72
C LYS A 852 -15.60 -4.52 43.68
N GLY A 853 -14.92 -5.35 44.48
CA GLY A 853 -13.93 -4.89 45.46
C GLY A 853 -12.74 -4.21 44.79
N LYS A 854 -12.28 -3.08 45.36
CA LYS A 854 -11.19 -2.24 44.80
C LYS A 854 -9.94 -3.06 44.43
N ALA A 855 -9.45 -3.89 45.35
CA ALA A 855 -8.26 -4.72 45.14
C ALA A 855 -8.44 -5.77 44.02
N ILE A 856 -9.65 -6.34 43.89
CA ILE A 856 -9.99 -7.28 42.81
C ILE A 856 -10.02 -6.55 41.46
N GLN A 857 -10.58 -5.34 41.40
CA GLN A 857 -10.56 -4.50 40.22
C GLN A 857 -9.12 -4.12 39.81
N GLU A 858 -8.28 -3.68 40.75
CA GLU A 858 -6.87 -3.35 40.50
C GLU A 858 -6.07 -4.53 39.95
N LEU A 859 -6.09 -5.68 40.64
CA LEU A 859 -5.37 -6.88 40.20
C LEU A 859 -5.88 -7.41 38.85
N MET A 860 -7.20 -7.44 38.65
CA MET A 860 -7.76 -7.97 37.41
C MET A 860 -7.57 -7.02 36.22
N THR A 861 -7.52 -5.70 36.45
CA THR A 861 -7.09 -4.74 35.42
C THR A 861 -5.64 -5.02 35.01
N MET A 862 -4.72 -5.14 35.97
CA MET A 862 -3.33 -5.54 35.70
C MET A 862 -3.23 -6.87 34.94
N ARG A 863 -4.02 -7.88 35.31
CA ARG A 863 -4.11 -9.18 34.61
C ARG A 863 -4.54 -9.06 33.14
N TYR A 864 -5.32 -8.04 32.75
CA TYR A 864 -5.78 -7.88 31.37
C TYR A 864 -4.98 -6.86 30.56
N GLU A 865 -4.37 -5.88 31.21
CA GLU A 865 -3.77 -4.71 30.57
C GLU A 865 -2.25 -4.64 30.73
N ASP A 866 -1.69 -4.95 31.90
CA ASP A 866 -0.24 -4.94 32.10
C ASP A 866 0.44 -6.14 31.43
N GLN A 867 1.57 -5.93 30.75
CA GLN A 867 2.25 -6.99 29.98
C GLN A 867 3.10 -7.92 30.86
N GLU A 868 3.66 -7.41 31.95
CA GLU A 868 4.60 -8.15 32.81
C GLU A 868 3.84 -9.02 33.80
N VAL A 869 2.75 -8.51 34.38
CA VAL A 869 1.79 -9.31 35.15
C VAL A 869 1.19 -10.41 34.28
N ARG A 870 0.83 -10.13 33.01
CA ARG A 870 0.37 -11.16 32.07
C ARG A 870 1.42 -12.24 31.81
N LYS A 871 2.70 -11.88 31.69
CA LYS A 871 3.81 -12.85 31.51
C LYS A 871 4.01 -13.72 32.76
N ALA A 872 4.06 -13.11 33.95
CA ALA A 872 4.19 -13.85 35.21
C ALA A 872 3.00 -14.83 35.42
N LEU A 873 1.80 -14.45 35.00
CA LEU A 873 0.60 -15.28 35.04
C LEU A 873 0.60 -16.46 34.04
N GLU A 874 1.52 -16.57 33.08
CA GLU A 874 1.51 -17.69 32.11
C GLU A 874 1.73 -19.07 32.77
N SER A 875 2.33 -19.13 33.96
CA SER A 875 2.46 -20.36 34.75
C SER A 875 1.15 -20.80 35.46
N PHE A 876 0.07 -20.00 35.42
CA PHE A 876 -1.09 -20.19 36.30
C PHE A 876 -2.44 -20.23 35.55
N ILE A 877 -3.31 -21.16 35.94
CA ILE A 877 -4.75 -21.08 35.67
C ILE A 877 -5.39 -20.25 36.78
N VAL A 878 -5.68 -18.97 36.47
CA VAL A 878 -6.34 -18.06 37.42
C VAL A 878 -7.84 -18.32 37.49
N MET A 879 -8.30 -18.76 38.66
CA MET A 879 -9.70 -19.04 38.98
C MET A 879 -10.25 -18.02 39.99
N ALA A 880 -11.07 -17.08 39.49
CA ALA A 880 -11.69 -16.04 40.32
C ALA A 880 -13.01 -16.53 40.98
N ILE A 881 -13.08 -16.47 42.31
CA ILE A 881 -14.14 -17.00 43.16
C ILE A 881 -14.82 -15.87 43.93
N ASN A 882 -16.13 -15.72 43.73
CA ASN A 882 -16.93 -14.62 44.24
C ASN A 882 -17.26 -14.83 45.73
N THR A 883 -16.76 -13.96 46.63
CA THR A 883 -16.99 -14.09 48.08
C THR A 883 -18.12 -13.22 48.64
N THR A 884 -18.92 -12.57 47.79
CA THR A 884 -20.15 -11.85 48.21
C THR A 884 -21.13 -12.76 48.95
N SER A 885 -22.04 -12.18 49.75
CA SER A 885 -22.99 -12.89 50.62
C SER A 885 -23.67 -14.09 49.96
N GLY A 886 -24.34 -13.90 48.81
CA GLY A 886 -25.02 -14.96 48.06
C GLY A 886 -24.12 -16.03 47.42
N ASN A 887 -22.80 -15.93 47.57
CA ASN A 887 -21.80 -16.89 47.10
C ASN A 887 -20.84 -17.34 48.22
N ARG A 888 -21.08 -16.89 49.47
CA ARG A 888 -20.11 -17.01 50.56
C ARG A 888 -19.87 -18.45 50.96
N ASP A 889 -20.91 -19.26 51.10
CA ASP A 889 -20.78 -20.61 51.65
C ASP A 889 -20.21 -21.61 50.65
N THR A 890 -20.55 -21.49 49.36
CA THR A 890 -19.88 -22.29 48.31
C THR A 890 -18.40 -21.91 48.14
N SER A 891 -18.04 -20.67 48.46
CA SER A 891 -16.64 -20.22 48.53
C SER A 891 -15.91 -20.74 49.77
N LYS A 892 -16.56 -20.75 50.95
CA LYS A 892 -16.05 -21.39 52.17
C LYS A 892 -15.80 -22.89 51.96
N VAL A 893 -16.69 -23.60 51.25
CA VAL A 893 -16.53 -25.02 50.92
C VAL A 893 -15.25 -25.26 50.10
N LEU A 894 -14.96 -24.43 49.10
CA LEU A 894 -13.70 -24.52 48.37
C LEU A 894 -12.49 -24.17 49.24
N ALA A 895 -12.57 -23.12 50.06
CA ALA A 895 -11.48 -22.75 50.97
C ALA A 895 -11.14 -23.91 51.93
N LYS A 896 -12.15 -24.52 52.56
CA LYS A 896 -11.96 -25.70 53.43
C LYS A 896 -11.34 -26.87 52.66
N ALA A 897 -11.75 -27.09 51.40
CA ALA A 897 -11.22 -28.16 50.54
C ALA A 897 -9.76 -27.95 50.07
N ILE A 898 -9.16 -26.77 50.31
CA ILE A 898 -7.73 -26.49 50.08
C ILE A 898 -6.97 -26.18 51.37
N ASN A 899 -7.54 -26.55 52.53
CA ASN A 899 -7.03 -26.30 53.88
C ASN A 899 -6.88 -24.81 54.23
N GLU A 900 -7.85 -23.99 53.83
CA GLU A 900 -7.90 -22.54 54.06
C GLU A 900 -9.22 -22.06 54.67
N ASN A 901 -9.22 -20.81 55.14
CA ASN A 901 -10.42 -20.12 55.62
C ASN A 901 -10.50 -18.67 55.08
N LEU A 902 -11.71 -18.11 55.08
CA LEU A 902 -12.01 -16.77 54.56
C LEU A 902 -12.43 -15.80 55.68
N ASN A 903 -11.68 -15.81 56.79
CA ASN A 903 -11.94 -14.99 57.96
C ASN A 903 -11.20 -13.65 57.87
N GLY A 904 -11.76 -12.59 58.47
CA GLY A 904 -11.20 -11.23 58.40
C GLY A 904 -11.00 -10.75 56.96
N VAL A 905 -9.89 -10.05 56.70
CA VAL A 905 -9.55 -9.46 55.40
C VAL A 905 -9.41 -10.48 54.26
N ARG A 906 -9.13 -11.76 54.57
CA ARG A 906 -9.14 -12.86 53.57
C ARG A 906 -10.54 -13.11 53.00
N GLY A 907 -11.57 -12.55 53.63
CA GLY A 907 -12.93 -12.53 53.12
C GLY A 907 -13.15 -11.63 51.90
N ASP A 908 -12.35 -10.58 51.76
CA ASP A 908 -12.55 -9.51 50.78
C ASP A 908 -11.55 -9.62 49.61
N PHE A 909 -10.33 -10.05 49.92
CA PHE A 909 -9.29 -10.37 48.95
C PHE A 909 -8.34 -11.43 49.52
N PHE A 910 -8.18 -12.55 48.81
CA PHE A 910 -7.21 -13.59 49.17
C PHE A 910 -6.78 -14.41 47.94
N ILE A 911 -5.49 -14.70 47.82
CA ILE A 911 -4.91 -15.54 46.77
C ILE A 911 -4.34 -16.82 47.38
N VAL A 912 -4.63 -17.96 46.76
CA VAL A 912 -3.99 -19.24 47.07
C VAL A 912 -3.39 -19.84 45.80
N VAL A 913 -2.11 -20.21 45.85
CA VAL A 913 -1.45 -21.00 44.80
C VAL A 913 -1.48 -22.48 45.21
N SER A 914 -1.92 -23.35 44.29
CA SER A 914 -1.83 -24.81 44.45
C SER A 914 -1.08 -25.45 43.29
N ASN A 915 -0.50 -26.62 43.54
CA ASN A 915 -0.05 -27.50 42.46
C ASN A 915 -1.23 -28.12 41.69
N GLU A 916 -0.93 -28.90 40.66
CA GLU A 916 -1.90 -29.53 39.76
C GLU A 916 -2.77 -30.62 40.42
N GLN A 917 -2.31 -31.24 41.52
CA GLN A 917 -3.12 -32.14 42.36
C GLN A 917 -4.07 -31.38 43.30
N GLY A 918 -3.88 -30.06 43.45
CA GLY A 918 -4.66 -29.18 44.33
C GLY A 918 -4.06 -28.96 45.72
N LYS A 919 -2.84 -29.44 45.98
CA LYS A 919 -2.15 -29.19 47.24
C LYS A 919 -1.71 -27.72 47.28
N ARG A 920 -2.13 -26.99 48.31
CA ARG A 920 -1.67 -25.64 48.65
C ARG A 920 -0.14 -25.57 48.63
N MET A 921 0.40 -24.52 48.03
CA MET A 921 1.83 -24.22 48.00
C MET A 921 2.14 -22.93 48.74
N ALA A 922 1.39 -21.88 48.44
CA ALA A 922 1.57 -20.55 49.01
C ALA A 922 0.25 -19.78 48.98
N ASP A 923 0.19 -18.68 49.72
CA ASP A 923 -0.95 -17.80 49.83
C ASP A 923 -0.51 -16.35 50.05
N ALA A 924 -1.40 -15.41 49.71
CA ALA A 924 -1.19 -13.99 49.97
C ALA A 924 -2.53 -13.28 50.13
N ASP A 925 -2.65 -12.43 51.15
CA ASP A 925 -3.80 -11.55 51.35
C ASP A 925 -3.52 -10.12 50.86
N ILE A 926 -4.43 -9.20 51.18
CA ILE A 926 -4.33 -7.81 50.75
C ILE A 926 -3.13 -7.08 51.35
N LEU A 927 -2.68 -7.44 52.57
CA LEU A 927 -1.56 -6.76 53.24
C LEU A 927 -0.23 -7.20 52.60
N ALA A 928 -0.10 -8.48 52.27
CA ALA A 928 1.06 -9.03 51.59
C ALA A 928 1.30 -8.36 50.22
N LEU A 929 0.25 -8.16 49.42
CA LEU A 929 0.37 -7.67 48.03
C LEU A 929 0.17 -6.16 47.84
N SER A 930 -0.12 -5.39 48.88
CA SER A 930 -0.37 -3.94 48.75
C SER A 930 0.82 -3.04 49.07
N ALA A 931 0.79 -1.83 48.51
CA ALA A 931 1.44 -0.64 49.04
C ALA A 931 0.43 0.53 48.99
N ASP A 932 0.46 1.43 49.96
CA ASP A 932 -0.37 2.65 50.01
C ASP A 932 -1.88 2.41 49.76
N GLY A 933 -2.40 1.29 50.28
CA GLY A 933 -3.80 0.89 50.14
C GLY A 933 -4.24 0.49 48.72
N LYS A 934 -3.29 0.07 47.86
CA LYS A 934 -3.53 -0.45 46.50
C LYS A 934 -2.70 -1.71 46.26
N ILE A 935 -3.15 -2.60 45.36
CA ILE A 935 -2.31 -3.72 44.90
C ILE A 935 -1.05 -3.17 44.23
N ASN A 936 0.12 -3.57 44.73
CA ASN A 936 1.41 -3.20 44.17
C ASN A 936 1.85 -4.23 43.11
N LYS A 937 2.27 -3.74 41.94
CA LYS A 937 2.65 -4.56 40.79
C LYS A 937 3.91 -5.39 41.08
N GLU A 938 4.91 -4.81 41.71
CA GLU A 938 6.23 -5.42 41.92
C GLU A 938 6.12 -6.58 42.92
N LYS A 939 5.41 -6.38 44.03
CA LYS A 939 5.05 -7.43 45.00
C LYS A 939 4.26 -8.58 44.35
N LEU A 940 3.24 -8.25 43.55
CA LEU A 940 2.46 -9.24 42.81
C LEU A 940 3.34 -10.05 41.84
N ILE A 941 4.26 -9.40 41.12
CA ILE A 941 5.18 -10.07 40.19
C ILE A 941 6.19 -10.95 40.95
N SER A 942 6.70 -10.54 42.11
CA SER A 942 7.59 -11.38 42.94
C SER A 942 6.89 -12.67 43.37
N PHE A 943 5.72 -12.55 44.03
CA PHE A 943 4.90 -13.69 44.46
C PHE A 943 4.53 -14.64 43.32
N LEU A 944 4.24 -14.12 42.12
CA LEU A 944 4.00 -14.95 40.94
C LEU A 944 5.27 -15.65 40.46
N ASN A 945 6.40 -14.94 40.37
CA ASN A 945 7.68 -15.48 39.88
C ASN A 945 8.22 -16.59 40.78
N GLU A 946 8.20 -16.40 42.11
CA GLU A 946 8.59 -17.37 43.14
C GLU A 946 7.80 -18.69 43.05
N HIS A 947 6.64 -18.67 42.40
CA HIS A 947 5.75 -19.82 42.25
C HIS A 947 5.48 -20.20 40.79
N THR A 948 6.32 -19.76 39.84
CA THR A 948 6.28 -20.22 38.44
C THR A 948 6.56 -21.71 38.28
N ILE A 949 6.35 -22.23 37.07
CA ILE A 949 6.88 -23.53 36.65
C ILE A 949 8.11 -23.29 35.80
N GLN A 950 9.20 -24.02 36.10
CA GLN A 950 10.44 -23.93 35.34
C GLN A 950 10.23 -24.37 33.88
N PRO A 951 10.74 -23.62 32.89
CA PRO A 951 10.72 -24.04 31.49
C PRO A 951 11.38 -25.40 31.27
N LEU A 952 10.76 -26.25 30.46
CA LEU A 952 11.46 -27.38 29.85
C LEU A 952 12.38 -26.90 28.73
N ASP A 953 13.45 -27.65 28.44
CA ASP A 953 14.16 -27.56 27.18
C ASP A 953 13.39 -28.33 26.08
N ALA A 954 13.13 -27.67 24.96
CA ALA A 954 12.33 -28.23 23.87
C ALA A 954 13.12 -29.20 22.97
N GLN A 955 14.44 -29.05 22.91
CA GLN A 955 15.34 -29.91 22.16
C GLN A 955 15.51 -31.25 22.88
N GLU A 956 15.70 -31.22 24.21
CA GLU A 956 15.69 -32.42 25.05
C GLU A 956 14.35 -33.14 24.97
N LEU A 957 13.23 -32.43 25.19
CA LEU A 957 11.87 -32.99 25.11
C LEU A 957 11.61 -33.70 23.77
N LEU A 958 12.07 -33.12 22.66
CA LEU A 958 11.98 -33.74 21.34
C LEU A 958 12.93 -34.95 21.20
N ALA A 959 14.16 -34.87 21.69
CA ALA A 959 15.13 -35.96 21.64
C ALA A 959 14.66 -37.19 22.44
N THR A 960 14.14 -37.00 23.67
CA THR A 960 13.56 -38.07 24.48
C THR A 960 12.35 -38.72 23.79
N ALA A 961 11.49 -37.91 23.15
CA ALA A 961 10.36 -38.43 22.38
C ALA A 961 10.80 -39.26 21.16
N ILE A 962 11.86 -38.84 20.46
CA ILE A 962 12.48 -39.59 19.35
C ILE A 962 13.04 -40.93 19.84
N GLN A 963 13.80 -40.95 20.94
CA GLN A 963 14.34 -42.18 21.52
C GLN A 963 13.21 -43.15 21.91
N LYS A 964 12.16 -42.64 22.57
CA LYS A 964 10.98 -43.44 22.94
C LYS A 964 10.19 -43.92 21.72
N ALA A 965 10.05 -43.11 20.67
CA ALA A 965 9.38 -43.47 19.42
C ALA A 965 10.12 -44.58 18.66
N LYS A 966 11.46 -44.60 18.71
CA LYS A 966 12.27 -45.72 18.21
C LYS A 966 12.04 -46.98 19.04
N LYS A 967 12.15 -46.89 20.37
CA LYS A 967 12.01 -48.05 21.29
C LYS A 967 10.63 -48.71 21.23
N GLU A 968 9.55 -47.94 21.13
CA GLU A 968 8.18 -48.47 21.15
C GLU A 968 7.60 -48.72 19.73
N ASN A 969 8.38 -48.46 18.67
CA ASN A 969 7.91 -48.36 17.29
C ASN A 969 6.62 -47.53 17.17
N LYS A 970 6.76 -46.22 17.39
CA LYS A 970 5.66 -45.24 17.36
C LYS A 970 5.99 -44.06 16.45
N ARG A 971 5.03 -43.16 16.29
CA ARG A 971 5.13 -41.84 15.66
C ARG A 971 5.04 -40.76 16.74
N ILE A 972 5.31 -39.50 16.40
CA ILE A 972 5.28 -38.39 17.37
C ILE A 972 4.22 -37.37 16.95
N ILE A 973 3.19 -37.16 17.77
CA ILE A 973 2.31 -35.99 17.66
C ILE A 973 3.02 -34.84 18.37
N ILE A 974 3.48 -33.85 17.62
CA ILE A 974 4.08 -32.63 18.16
C ILE A 974 3.09 -31.48 18.04
N GLN A 975 2.75 -30.85 19.16
CA GLN A 975 1.78 -29.76 19.24
C GLN A 975 2.43 -28.44 19.68
N GLU A 976 2.43 -27.43 18.81
CA GLU A 976 2.67 -26.04 19.21
C GLU A 976 1.49 -25.51 20.02
N THR A 977 1.76 -24.91 21.17
CA THR A 977 0.72 -24.48 22.12
C THR A 977 1.20 -23.30 22.97
N ALA A 978 0.25 -22.62 23.64
CA ALA A 978 0.53 -21.66 24.69
C ALA A 978 -0.61 -21.70 25.71
N THR A 979 -0.34 -21.34 26.97
CA THR A 979 -1.32 -21.47 28.06
C THR A 979 -2.56 -20.61 27.89
N TRP A 980 -2.43 -19.44 27.23
CA TRP A 980 -3.55 -18.56 26.87
C TRP A 980 -4.45 -19.11 25.74
N CYS A 981 -3.99 -20.10 24.96
CA CYS A 981 -4.68 -20.58 23.77
C CYS A 981 -5.88 -21.51 24.07
N GLY A 982 -7.11 -21.00 23.89
CA GLY A 982 -8.35 -21.76 24.06
C GLY A 982 -8.43 -23.04 23.21
N PRO A 983 -8.30 -22.97 21.87
CA PRO A 983 -8.34 -24.16 21.01
C PRO A 983 -7.24 -25.18 21.29
N CYS A 984 -6.07 -24.73 21.76
CA CYS A 984 -4.99 -25.63 22.17
C CYS A 984 -5.39 -26.49 23.37
N ARG A 985 -6.11 -25.91 24.34
CA ARG A 985 -6.68 -26.66 25.48
C ARG A 985 -7.78 -27.63 25.05
N LEU A 986 -8.57 -27.32 24.01
CA LEU A 986 -9.54 -28.28 23.44
C LEU A 986 -8.83 -29.50 22.83
N LEU A 987 -7.81 -29.28 21.98
CA LEU A 987 -7.00 -30.36 21.41
C LEU A 987 -6.32 -31.20 22.50
N SER A 988 -5.74 -30.53 23.51
CA SER A 988 -5.04 -31.23 24.60
C SER A 988 -5.98 -32.02 25.51
N ARG A 989 -7.23 -31.57 25.71
CA ARG A 989 -8.28 -32.32 26.42
C ARG A 989 -8.77 -33.52 25.62
N PHE A 990 -8.94 -33.37 24.30
CA PHE A 990 -9.29 -34.46 23.40
C PHE A 990 -8.21 -35.55 23.43
N LEU A 991 -6.94 -35.17 23.27
CA LEU A 991 -5.82 -36.11 23.33
C LEU A 991 -5.70 -36.78 24.71
N GLU A 992 -5.81 -36.05 25.83
CA GLU A 992 -5.79 -36.71 27.17
C GLU A 992 -7.01 -37.62 27.40
N LYS A 993 -8.17 -37.34 26.80
CA LYS A 993 -9.39 -38.16 26.97
C LYS A 993 -9.37 -39.45 26.15
N GLU A 994 -9.05 -39.38 24.85
CA GLU A 994 -9.03 -40.56 23.97
C GLU A 994 -7.65 -41.28 23.99
N ARG A 995 -6.81 -40.97 25.00
CA ARG A 995 -5.42 -41.41 25.17
C ARG A 995 -5.19 -42.90 24.88
N ASN A 996 -5.96 -43.75 25.56
CA ASN A 996 -5.81 -45.21 25.50
C ASN A 996 -5.91 -45.77 24.08
N GLN A 997 -6.59 -45.07 23.18
CA GLN A 997 -6.73 -45.48 21.77
C GLN A 997 -5.52 -45.00 20.96
N TRP A 998 -5.24 -43.69 20.88
CA TRP A 998 -4.18 -43.19 20.00
C TRP A 998 -2.75 -43.49 20.50
N GLU A 999 -2.52 -43.65 21.80
CA GLU A 999 -1.15 -43.86 22.32
C GLU A 999 -0.58 -45.26 22.02
N ARG A 1000 -1.39 -46.14 21.42
CA ARG A 1000 -0.96 -47.37 20.72
C ARG A 1000 0.07 -47.06 19.64
N ASP A 1001 -0.08 -45.94 18.93
CA ASP A 1001 0.76 -45.56 17.78
C ASP A 1001 1.53 -44.26 17.94
N TYR A 1002 1.06 -43.32 18.75
CA TYR A 1002 1.67 -42.00 18.86
C TYR A 1002 2.20 -41.70 20.26
N ILE A 1003 3.30 -40.94 20.30
CA ILE A 1003 3.81 -40.25 21.49
C ILE A 1003 3.47 -38.78 21.32
N TRP A 1004 2.74 -38.20 22.26
CA TRP A 1004 2.34 -36.80 22.20
C TRP A 1004 3.27 -35.91 23.04
N ILE A 1005 3.85 -34.89 22.41
CA ILE A 1005 4.64 -33.84 23.05
C ILE A 1005 4.09 -32.45 22.73
N LYS A 1006 4.33 -31.51 23.64
CA LYS A 1006 3.79 -30.15 23.61
C LYS A 1006 4.93 -29.13 23.61
N MET A 1007 5.08 -28.42 22.50
CA MET A 1007 5.95 -27.25 22.37
C MET A 1007 5.18 -26.03 22.86
N ASP A 1008 5.17 -25.85 24.18
CA ASP A 1008 4.61 -24.68 24.84
C ASP A 1008 5.51 -23.46 24.62
N HIS A 1009 4.93 -22.30 24.35
CA HIS A 1009 5.68 -21.05 24.11
C HIS A 1009 6.53 -20.59 25.31
N ARG A 1010 6.36 -21.20 26.50
CA ARG A 1010 7.23 -21.02 27.66
C ARG A 1010 8.54 -21.83 27.62
N TRP A 1011 8.63 -22.88 26.81
CA TRP A 1011 9.80 -23.76 26.77
C TRP A 1011 10.96 -23.14 26.01
N THR A 1012 12.18 -23.37 26.49
CA THR A 1012 13.42 -22.92 25.84
C THR A 1012 13.55 -23.59 24.47
N GLY A 1013 13.73 -22.79 23.40
CA GLY A 1013 13.93 -23.30 22.03
C GLY A 1013 12.68 -23.81 21.28
N ALA A 1014 11.52 -23.91 21.95
CA ALA A 1014 10.31 -24.46 21.33
C ALA A 1014 9.85 -23.66 20.11
N ARG A 1015 9.94 -22.34 20.16
CA ARG A 1015 9.50 -21.46 19.06
C ARG A 1015 10.38 -21.64 17.82
N GLU A 1016 11.68 -21.83 18.02
CA GLU A 1016 12.68 -22.01 16.98
C GLU A 1016 12.53 -23.38 16.29
N ILE A 1017 12.19 -24.43 17.06
CA ILE A 1017 11.80 -25.74 16.54
C ILE A 1017 10.53 -25.63 15.69
N MET A 1018 9.46 -25.03 16.21
CA MET A 1018 8.18 -24.97 15.49
C MET A 1018 8.22 -24.04 14.27
N LEU A 1019 9.00 -22.96 14.29
CA LEU A 1019 9.23 -22.10 13.12
C LEU A 1019 9.92 -22.85 11.97
N LYS A 1020 10.92 -23.69 12.28
CA LYS A 1020 11.57 -24.57 11.28
C LYS A 1020 10.60 -25.64 10.77
N MET A 1021 9.89 -26.31 11.67
CA MET A 1021 8.99 -27.43 11.34
C MET A 1021 7.75 -27.01 10.52
N ARG A 1022 7.35 -25.74 10.62
CA ARG A 1022 6.30 -25.15 9.76
C ARG A 1022 6.75 -24.89 8.33
N ASP A 1023 8.04 -24.74 8.06
CA ASP A 1023 8.59 -24.35 6.75
C ASP A 1023 7.82 -23.19 6.06
N GLY A 1024 7.60 -22.11 6.82
CA GLY A 1024 6.84 -20.95 6.36
C GLY A 1024 5.32 -21.09 6.36
N ALA A 1025 4.74 -22.23 6.75
CA ALA A 1025 3.30 -22.44 6.83
C ALA A 1025 2.60 -21.50 7.81
N ASP A 1026 1.74 -20.63 7.25
CA ASP A 1026 0.89 -19.72 8.00
C ASP A 1026 -0.22 -20.48 8.78
N GLY A 1027 -0.70 -19.83 9.84
CA GLY A 1027 -1.79 -20.35 10.69
C GLY A 1027 -1.50 -20.17 12.18
N GLY A 1028 -2.56 -19.91 12.96
CA GLY A 1028 -2.45 -19.77 14.42
C GLY A 1028 -2.14 -21.09 15.14
N ILE A 1029 -2.20 -21.07 16.48
CA ILE A 1029 -2.08 -22.27 17.32
C ILE A 1029 -3.47 -22.81 17.76
N PRO A 1030 -3.63 -24.14 18.01
CA PRO A 1030 -2.59 -25.16 17.94
C PRO A 1030 -2.20 -25.43 16.49
N TRP A 1031 -0.89 -25.58 16.25
CA TRP A 1031 -0.37 -26.13 15.01
C TRP A 1031 0.33 -27.42 15.38
N TRP A 1032 0.15 -28.46 14.57
CA TRP A 1032 0.65 -29.77 14.94
C TRP A 1032 1.03 -30.61 13.74
N ALA A 1033 1.95 -31.53 13.96
CA ALA A 1033 2.43 -32.48 12.96
C ALA A 1033 2.53 -33.87 13.56
N ILE A 1034 2.49 -34.86 12.68
CA ILE A 1034 2.86 -36.24 13.00
C ILE A 1034 4.22 -36.51 12.36
N LEU A 1035 5.20 -36.86 13.19
CA LEU A 1035 6.57 -37.19 12.80
C LEU A 1035 6.79 -38.70 12.80
N ASP A 1036 7.76 -39.16 12.01
CA ASP A 1036 8.34 -40.49 12.19
C ASP A 1036 9.23 -40.58 13.44
N ASN A 1037 9.75 -41.78 13.71
CA ASN A 1037 10.66 -42.02 14.82
C ASN A 1037 12.08 -41.44 14.60
N SER A 1038 12.29 -40.68 13.53
CA SER A 1038 13.55 -40.01 13.16
C SER A 1038 13.34 -38.50 12.90
N SER A 1039 12.24 -37.94 13.43
CA SER A 1039 11.82 -36.52 13.39
C SER A 1039 11.39 -35.94 12.04
N LYS A 1040 11.28 -36.76 10.98
CA LYS A 1040 10.74 -36.32 9.69
C LYS A 1040 9.24 -36.10 9.79
N VAL A 1041 8.76 -34.95 9.34
CA VAL A 1041 7.31 -34.66 9.20
C VAL A 1041 6.69 -35.61 8.17
N LEU A 1042 5.63 -36.31 8.56
CA LEU A 1042 4.82 -37.16 7.67
C LEU A 1042 3.56 -36.45 7.18
N VAL A 1043 2.89 -35.71 8.08
CA VAL A 1043 1.72 -34.89 7.78
C VAL A 1043 1.57 -33.78 8.82
N THR A 1044 1.02 -32.64 8.42
CA THR A 1044 0.77 -31.48 9.30
C THR A 1044 -0.73 -31.20 9.42
N SER A 1045 -1.09 -30.35 10.38
CA SER A 1045 -2.45 -29.85 10.55
C SER A 1045 -2.86 -28.78 9.51
N ASN A 1046 -2.07 -28.55 8.46
CA ASN A 1046 -2.49 -27.73 7.33
C ASN A 1046 -3.18 -28.60 6.27
N ASP A 1047 -4.37 -28.18 5.85
CA ASP A 1047 -5.16 -28.85 4.81
C ASP A 1047 -4.59 -28.64 3.39
N LYS A 1048 -5.29 -29.20 2.39
CA LYS A 1048 -4.94 -29.08 0.96
C LYS A 1048 -4.83 -27.64 0.45
N ASP A 1049 -5.50 -26.69 1.10
CA ASP A 1049 -5.53 -25.27 0.73
C ASP A 1049 -4.49 -24.48 1.56
N GLY A 1050 -3.61 -25.19 2.27
CA GLY A 1050 -2.55 -24.64 3.11
C GLY A 1050 -3.05 -24.08 4.45
N THR A 1051 -4.29 -24.32 4.86
CA THR A 1051 -4.89 -23.71 6.05
C THR A 1051 -4.76 -24.62 7.27
N ASN A 1052 -4.21 -24.11 8.38
CA ASN A 1052 -4.15 -24.86 9.63
C ASN A 1052 -5.55 -25.09 10.24
N ILE A 1053 -5.98 -26.35 10.32
CA ILE A 1053 -7.27 -26.78 10.89
C ILE A 1053 -7.39 -26.55 12.40
N GLY A 1054 -6.27 -26.35 13.11
CA GLY A 1054 -6.25 -26.09 14.55
C GLY A 1054 -6.77 -27.26 15.38
N PHE A 1055 -7.83 -27.01 16.16
CA PHE A 1055 -8.64 -28.07 16.77
C PHE A 1055 -9.77 -28.45 15.79
N PRO A 1056 -9.94 -29.72 15.38
CA PRO A 1056 -10.85 -30.06 14.27
C PRO A 1056 -12.33 -29.98 14.70
N SER A 1057 -12.91 -28.79 14.57
CA SER A 1057 -14.26 -28.49 15.10
C SER A 1057 -15.37 -28.40 14.05
N ASP A 1058 -15.02 -28.30 12.76
CA ASP A 1058 -15.94 -28.32 11.61
C ASP A 1058 -15.77 -29.60 10.77
N GLN A 1059 -16.45 -29.71 9.63
CA GLN A 1059 -16.36 -30.90 8.75
C GLN A 1059 -14.99 -31.04 8.08
N ASN A 1060 -14.45 -29.96 7.51
CA ASN A 1060 -13.20 -30.00 6.75
C ASN A 1060 -12.02 -30.36 7.67
N GLY A 1061 -11.97 -29.79 8.87
CA GLY A 1061 -10.98 -30.16 9.89
C GLY A 1061 -11.06 -31.62 10.30
N ARG A 1062 -12.28 -32.15 10.53
CA ARG A 1062 -12.47 -33.58 10.86
C ARG A 1062 -12.04 -34.50 9.72
N THR A 1063 -12.36 -34.16 8.47
CA THR A 1063 -11.89 -34.89 7.27
C THR A 1063 -10.36 -34.86 7.15
N HIS A 1064 -9.72 -33.71 7.34
CA HIS A 1064 -8.25 -33.64 7.28
C HIS A 1064 -7.59 -34.42 8.43
N PHE A 1065 -8.12 -34.34 9.67
CA PHE A 1065 -7.63 -35.13 10.79
C PHE A 1065 -7.76 -36.64 10.56
N ARG A 1066 -8.88 -37.09 9.97
CA ARG A 1066 -9.04 -38.47 9.49
C ARG A 1066 -7.88 -38.85 8.55
N THR A 1067 -7.63 -38.05 7.52
CA THR A 1067 -6.53 -38.27 6.56
C THR A 1067 -5.13 -38.21 7.22
N MET A 1068 -4.94 -37.42 8.29
CA MET A 1068 -3.69 -37.43 9.06
C MET A 1068 -3.45 -38.79 9.72
N LEU A 1069 -4.47 -39.36 10.37
CA LEU A 1069 -4.38 -40.69 11.00
C LEU A 1069 -4.22 -41.80 9.97
N GLU A 1070 -5.01 -41.80 8.90
CA GLU A 1070 -4.97 -42.82 7.83
C GLU A 1070 -3.60 -42.89 7.13
N LYS A 1071 -2.88 -41.77 7.05
CA LYS A 1071 -1.52 -41.71 6.50
C LYS A 1071 -0.40 -42.11 7.46
N THR A 1072 -0.66 -42.27 8.76
CA THR A 1072 0.42 -42.39 9.77
C THR A 1072 0.22 -43.44 10.86
N ALA A 1073 -0.94 -44.12 10.90
CA ALA A 1073 -1.18 -45.25 11.79
C ALA A 1073 -0.20 -46.42 11.56
N ILE A 1074 0.00 -47.23 12.59
CA ILE A 1074 0.81 -48.48 12.59
C ILE A 1074 -0.05 -49.66 13.07
N ARG A 1075 -0.94 -49.45 14.05
CA ARG A 1075 -1.79 -50.43 14.73
C ARG A 1075 -3.26 -50.01 14.81
N LEU A 1076 -3.59 -48.73 14.64
CA LEU A 1076 -4.98 -48.26 14.60
C LEU A 1076 -5.69 -48.78 13.34
N THR A 1077 -6.89 -49.34 13.54
CA THR A 1077 -7.77 -49.80 12.46
C THR A 1077 -8.60 -48.65 11.86
N PRO A 1078 -9.21 -48.81 10.67
CA PRO A 1078 -10.19 -47.83 10.15
C PRO A 1078 -11.35 -47.55 11.12
N THR A 1079 -11.73 -48.56 11.92
CA THR A 1079 -12.74 -48.44 12.99
C THR A 1079 -12.22 -47.61 14.17
N ASP A 1080 -10.96 -47.80 14.60
CA ASP A 1080 -10.32 -46.95 15.60
C ASP A 1080 -10.27 -45.48 15.15
N ILE A 1081 -9.83 -45.25 13.90
CA ILE A 1081 -9.72 -43.91 13.31
C ILE A 1081 -11.10 -43.25 13.26
N THR A 1082 -12.14 -43.99 12.85
CA THR A 1082 -13.51 -43.48 12.83
C THR A 1082 -14.01 -43.13 14.24
N THR A 1083 -13.72 -43.98 15.23
CA THR A 1083 -14.06 -43.73 16.65
C THR A 1083 -13.40 -42.43 17.16
N LEU A 1084 -12.11 -42.23 16.86
CA LEU A 1084 -11.37 -41.01 17.21
C LEU A 1084 -11.94 -39.75 16.54
N VAL A 1085 -12.34 -39.85 15.27
CA VAL A 1085 -12.92 -38.72 14.51
C VAL A 1085 -14.32 -38.38 15.03
N ASP A 1086 -15.16 -39.37 15.34
CA ASP A 1086 -16.51 -39.14 15.86
C ASP A 1086 -16.54 -38.65 17.32
N ALA A 1087 -15.50 -38.98 18.10
CA ALA A 1087 -15.32 -38.41 19.43
C ALA A 1087 -15.20 -36.86 19.41
N LEU A 1088 -14.71 -36.25 18.31
CA LEU A 1088 -14.70 -34.79 18.14
C LEU A 1088 -16.10 -34.17 18.02
N ASN A 1089 -17.11 -34.95 17.63
CA ASN A 1089 -18.51 -34.51 17.63
C ASN A 1089 -19.07 -34.47 19.06
N LYS A 1090 -18.67 -35.42 19.91
CA LYS A 1090 -19.14 -35.56 21.29
C LYS A 1090 -18.42 -34.59 22.25
N ASN A 1091 -17.13 -34.34 22.03
CA ASN A 1091 -16.31 -33.43 22.85
C ASN A 1091 -16.52 -31.93 22.50
N GLN A 1092 -17.74 -31.54 22.13
CA GLN A 1092 -18.08 -30.16 21.76
C GLN A 1092 -18.71 -29.32 22.88
N GLN A 1093 -19.12 -29.94 23.99
CA GLN A 1093 -19.77 -29.33 25.17
C GLN A 1093 -18.78 -29.00 26.31
#